data_AF-A0A9Q0VPN4-F1
#
_entry.id   AF-A0A9Q0VPN4-F1
#
_cell.length_a   1.000
_cell.length_b   1.000
_cell.length_c   1.000
_cell.angle_alpha   90.00
_cell.angle_beta   90.00
_cell.angle_gamma   90.00
#
_symmetry.space_group_name_H-M   'P 1'
#
loop_
_entity.id
_entity.type
_entity.pdbx_description
1 polymer ?
#
loop_
_entity_poly.entity_id
_entity_poly.type
_entity_poly.pdbx_seq_one_letter_code
_entity_poly.pdbx_strand_id
1 'polypeptide(L)'
;MLNMALALYGLQDAVNIATKNAEEIEIDVNKWLEDAKNEMEGVNRLEKEKGKNGKCFTWCPKWIRQFKLSKVLEKKTETFKKLEEESKKFQKVSHKVPLQDIEFLPSKEFTTSESSKVAFEQIMKALKDDNVNMIGLYGMGGVGKTTLVKEVGRRAKETQQFDEVLLATVSQNPNVIDIQDRMAESLGLHFDEKTTEGRANRLWQRLKIVKKLLVILDDVWKVVNLKEIGIPVGDAHRGCKVLLTTRRRGICSDMECQQQVFLHILSENEAWALFKINAGLRDEDFNLKTVAKKVARECQGLPIALVTVGRALRDKSTVEWEVASKQLKNSQFQHAELIEDYYIPIEDLTRYAVGYGIHQDMESIEDARQQVYVAIKTLKDCCMLLGTETEKKVKMHDLVRDVAIQIASSKEHGFMVKAGTGLKEWPMSNKSFEGCTTISLMGNKLAELPQGLVCPQLKVLLLELDYDVNVPERFFEGMKEIEVLSLKGGCLSLQSLEFSTNLQSLLLMFCKCNDLISLRKLQRLKILGFMWCDFLEELPDEIGELKELRLLDVTGCRSLRRIPVNLIGRLKKLEELLIGGSSFTGWDAVGCDSTGGMNASLTELNLLSHLAVLSLRIPRVECIPRDFVFPRLLKYDIVLGGWLFPTVSQIDFDNVEGLENIALSCDQMTSHGHGSQKDFLQRLEDVKVKSCRDIHTLFPAKWRQALNNLTSVEIAHCESLEEVFELGEAEEGINEEKELRLLSSLTRLELTWLPELKCIWKGPTRHVSLQSLVHLELLGLHKLTFIFTPHLAQSLVHLETLQIHSCSELKHLIREKDDEREIIPESLGFPKLKTLSIIDCDQMEYVFPVSVSPSLLNLEKITISYGRNLKQIFYSGEGDAHTSDGVINFPQLRKLSLSSGRSFFGPKNFTAQLPSLQELYIGGHDELGDLLAQLQGHTNLREIHITNCKGAQELMQILSGSDLQSLCFPNLCKVEINGCNKLRSLFPVAMASGLPKLESLDVQDSSQLLGVFGQDDDASPVNVEKQMVLPNLSFPEAI
;
A
#
# COMPACT_ATOMS: atom_id res chain seq x y z
N MET A 1 36.79 -9.55 28.81
CA MET A 1 35.38 -9.83 29.18
C MET A 1 34.46 -8.75 28.61
N LEU A 2 34.58 -7.48 29.02
CA LEU A 2 33.70 -6.39 28.56
C LEU A 2 33.62 -6.25 27.02
N ASN A 3 34.76 -6.15 26.32
CA ASN A 3 34.80 -6.08 24.85
C ASN A 3 34.06 -7.25 24.17
N MET A 4 34.19 -8.45 24.72
CA MET A 4 33.53 -9.63 24.17
C MET A 4 32.04 -9.68 24.51
N ALA A 5 31.63 -9.16 25.66
CA ALA A 5 30.22 -8.94 25.97
C ALA A 5 29.58 -7.93 25.02
N LEU A 6 30.29 -6.85 24.69
CA LEU A 6 29.87 -5.86 23.68
C LEU A 6 29.81 -6.48 22.27
N ALA A 7 30.81 -7.28 21.88
CA ALA A 7 30.79 -8.00 20.60
C ALA A 7 29.63 -9.00 20.51
N LEU A 8 29.40 -9.78 21.57
CA LEU A 8 28.27 -10.70 21.67
C LEU A 8 26.93 -9.96 21.58
N TYR A 9 26.77 -8.85 22.29
CA TYR A 9 25.52 -8.09 22.31
C TYR A 9 25.25 -7.42 20.96
N GLY A 10 26.27 -6.83 20.33
CA GLY A 10 26.14 -6.21 19.00
C GLY A 10 25.81 -7.21 17.90
N LEU A 11 26.46 -8.39 17.89
CA LEU A 11 26.12 -9.47 16.95
C LEU A 11 24.73 -10.05 17.25
N GLN A 12 24.37 -10.23 18.52
CA GLN A 12 23.04 -10.73 18.90
C GLN A 12 21.91 -9.75 18.54
N ASP A 13 22.12 -8.44 18.67
CA ASP A 13 21.15 -7.42 18.29
C ASP A 13 20.99 -7.32 16.76
N ALA A 14 22.11 -7.35 16.02
CA ALA A 14 22.07 -7.43 14.56
C ALA A 14 21.34 -8.70 14.07
N VAL A 15 21.55 -9.85 14.73
CA VAL A 15 20.79 -11.09 14.50
C VAL A 15 19.31 -10.93 14.83
N ASN A 16 18.95 -10.22 15.91
CA ASN A 16 17.55 -9.96 16.27
C ASN A 16 16.85 -9.07 15.23
N ILE A 17 17.54 -8.06 14.70
CA ILE A 17 17.03 -7.18 13.63
C ILE A 17 16.82 -7.97 12.33
N ALA A 18 17.81 -8.77 11.93
CA ALA A 18 17.71 -9.66 10.78
C ALA A 18 16.55 -10.65 10.91
N THR A 19 16.38 -11.28 12.08
CA THR A 19 15.27 -12.21 12.36
C THR A 19 13.91 -11.51 12.26
N LYS A 20 13.77 -10.26 12.73
CA LYS A 20 12.55 -9.46 12.57
C LYS A 20 12.22 -9.15 11.11
N ASN A 21 13.24 -9.03 10.27
CA ASN A 21 13.12 -8.78 8.82
C ASN A 21 12.98 -10.08 7.99
N ALA A 22 12.79 -11.24 8.66
CA ALA A 22 12.72 -12.56 8.04
C ALA A 22 13.97 -12.95 7.22
N GLU A 23 15.15 -12.46 7.61
CA GLU A 23 16.44 -12.82 7.02
C GLU A 23 17.06 -14.03 7.73
N GLU A 24 17.75 -14.89 6.99
CA GLU A 24 18.45 -16.05 7.55
C GLU A 24 19.85 -15.66 8.02
N ILE A 25 20.28 -16.24 9.14
CA ILE A 25 21.50 -15.87 9.88
C ILE A 25 22.64 -16.79 9.48
N GLU A 26 23.81 -16.22 9.18
CA GLU A 26 25.00 -16.99 8.78
C GLU A 26 25.38 -18.05 9.83
N ILE A 27 25.67 -19.28 9.38
CA ILE A 27 25.94 -20.42 10.26
C ILE A 27 27.15 -20.16 11.18
N ASP A 28 28.19 -19.52 10.65
CA ASP A 28 29.38 -19.15 11.42
C ASP A 28 29.09 -18.07 12.47
N VAL A 29 28.13 -17.17 12.25
CA VAL A 29 27.68 -16.18 13.24
C VAL A 29 26.93 -16.87 14.39
N ASN A 30 26.03 -17.80 14.08
CA ASN A 30 25.31 -18.57 15.10
C ASN A 30 26.26 -19.42 15.95
N LYS A 31 27.20 -20.12 15.30
CA LYS A 31 28.23 -20.91 15.98
C LYS A 31 29.12 -20.04 16.88
N TRP A 32 29.56 -18.89 16.38
CA TRP A 32 30.35 -17.94 17.15
C TRP A 32 29.59 -17.41 18.38
N LEU A 33 28.30 -17.08 18.23
CA LEU A 33 27.45 -16.64 19.34
C LEU A 33 27.32 -17.72 20.43
N GLU A 34 27.26 -19.00 20.05
CA GLU A 34 27.16 -20.11 20.99
C GLU A 34 28.50 -20.40 21.70
N ASP A 35 29.61 -20.45 20.96
CA ASP A 35 30.97 -20.57 21.53
C ASP A 35 31.28 -19.41 22.49
N ALA A 36 30.90 -18.18 22.12
CA ALA A 36 31.07 -16.99 22.95
C ALA A 36 30.21 -17.00 24.23
N LYS A 37 28.95 -17.47 24.16
CA LYS A 37 28.08 -17.66 25.34
C LYS A 37 28.65 -18.73 26.28
N ASN A 38 29.07 -19.87 25.74
CA ASN A 38 29.65 -20.97 26.51
C ASN A 38 30.92 -20.55 27.25
N GLU A 39 31.81 -19.81 26.61
CA GLU A 39 33.03 -19.32 27.24
C GLU A 39 32.76 -18.26 28.33
N MET A 40 31.77 -17.36 28.14
CA MET A 40 31.32 -16.41 29.17
C MET A 40 30.68 -17.11 30.38
N GLU A 41 29.81 -18.10 30.17
CA GLU A 41 29.28 -18.90 31.28
C GLU A 41 30.40 -19.56 32.09
N GLY A 42 31.42 -20.09 31.41
CA GLY A 42 32.60 -20.66 32.05
C GLY A 42 33.33 -19.67 32.98
N VAL A 43 33.37 -18.38 32.63
CA VAL A 43 33.94 -17.33 33.49
C VAL A 43 32.99 -16.96 34.64
N ASN A 44 31.69 -16.82 34.38
CA ASN A 44 30.69 -16.54 35.41
C ASN A 44 30.65 -17.64 36.50
N ARG A 45 30.92 -18.90 36.13
CA ARG A 45 31.10 -20.01 37.09
C ARG A 45 32.35 -19.83 37.95
N LEU A 46 33.48 -19.43 37.37
CA LEU A 46 34.74 -19.14 38.10
C LEU A 46 34.60 -17.92 39.04
N GLU A 47 33.85 -16.90 38.66
CA GLU A 47 33.54 -15.77 39.55
C GLU A 47 32.62 -16.18 40.72
N LYS A 48 31.63 -17.05 40.47
CA LYS A 48 30.80 -17.63 41.56
C LYS A 48 31.63 -18.50 42.52
N GLU A 49 32.67 -19.19 42.06
CA GLU A 49 33.62 -19.87 42.97
C GLU A 49 34.45 -18.88 43.80
N LYS A 50 34.89 -17.76 43.21
CA LYS A 50 35.59 -16.67 43.91
C LYS A 50 34.74 -16.06 45.05
N GLY A 51 33.42 -16.04 44.88
CA GLY A 51 32.43 -15.57 45.86
C GLY A 51 32.20 -16.49 47.07
N LYS A 52 32.63 -17.76 47.06
CA LYS A 52 32.43 -18.70 48.18
C LYS A 52 33.47 -18.60 49.31
N ASN A 53 34.13 -17.44 49.47
CA ASN A 53 35.10 -17.23 50.55
C ASN A 53 34.43 -16.80 51.86
N GLY A 54 33.95 -17.79 52.61
CA GLY A 54 33.59 -17.63 54.03
C GLY A 54 34.78 -17.20 54.90
N LYS A 55 34.48 -16.45 55.97
CA LYS A 55 35.44 -15.85 56.90
C LYS A 55 36.39 -16.89 57.53
N CYS A 56 37.71 -16.66 57.47
CA CYS A 56 38.62 -16.90 58.61
C CYS A 56 40.03 -16.30 58.41
N PHE A 57 40.65 -15.87 59.51
CA PHE A 57 42.11 -15.67 59.64
C PHE A 57 42.74 -17.08 59.70
N THR A 58 43.82 -17.44 59.01
CA THR A 58 45.23 -17.06 59.28
C THR A 58 46.13 -17.50 58.08
N TRP A 59 47.46 -17.58 58.26
CA TRP A 59 48.51 -17.65 57.21
C TRP A 59 48.31 -18.64 56.03
N CYS A 60 48.52 -18.12 54.83
CA CYS A 60 49.00 -18.77 53.59
C CYS A 60 48.64 -20.23 53.26
N PRO A 61 47.52 -20.44 52.55
CA PRO A 61 47.59 -21.23 51.31
C PRO A 61 46.91 -20.56 50.08
N LYS A 62 46.69 -19.23 50.13
CA LYS A 62 45.94 -18.49 49.10
C LYS A 62 46.65 -18.42 47.73
N TRP A 63 47.98 -18.32 47.70
CA TRP A 63 48.71 -18.02 46.46
C TRP A 63 48.71 -19.13 45.41
N ILE A 64 48.88 -20.42 45.77
CA ILE A 64 48.85 -21.52 44.77
C ILE A 64 47.48 -21.63 44.11
N ARG A 65 46.39 -21.41 44.88
CA ARG A 65 45.02 -21.45 44.35
C ARG A 65 44.72 -20.22 43.49
N GLN A 66 45.17 -19.03 43.90
CA GLN A 66 45.11 -17.81 43.08
C GLN A 66 45.97 -17.93 41.81
N PHE A 67 47.13 -18.57 41.86
CA PHE A 67 47.99 -18.82 40.69
C PHE A 67 47.34 -19.79 39.70
N LYS A 68 46.71 -20.88 40.17
CA LYS A 68 45.92 -21.78 39.32
C LYS A 68 44.72 -21.06 38.69
N LEU A 69 43.97 -20.28 39.47
CA LEU A 69 42.88 -19.44 38.95
C LEU A 69 43.38 -18.41 37.92
N SER A 70 44.51 -17.76 38.19
CA SER A 70 45.16 -16.81 37.29
C SER A 70 45.57 -17.48 35.96
N LYS A 71 46.19 -18.67 36.00
CA LYS A 71 46.53 -19.44 34.78
C LYS A 71 45.31 -19.90 33.97
N VAL A 72 44.17 -20.16 34.63
CA VAL A 72 42.90 -20.49 33.95
C VAL A 72 42.26 -19.23 33.34
N LEU A 73 42.27 -18.11 34.07
CA LEU A 73 41.81 -16.80 33.58
C LEU A 73 42.67 -16.28 32.43
N GLU A 74 43.99 -16.48 32.48
CA GLU A 74 44.94 -16.15 31.41
C GLU A 74 44.60 -16.91 30.13
N LYS A 75 44.44 -18.24 30.21
CA LYS A 75 43.98 -19.06 29.07
C LYS A 75 42.62 -18.62 28.53
N LYS A 76 41.62 -18.40 29.37
CA LYS A 76 40.30 -17.93 28.92
C LYS A 76 40.35 -16.52 28.32
N THR A 77 41.25 -15.65 28.79
CA THR A 77 41.48 -14.32 28.20
C THR A 77 42.08 -14.44 26.80
N GLU A 78 42.93 -15.43 26.57
CA GLU A 78 43.48 -15.74 25.24
C GLU A 78 42.41 -16.31 24.28
N THR A 79 41.54 -17.22 24.76
CA THR A 79 40.37 -17.69 23.98
C THR A 79 39.43 -16.54 23.64
N PHE A 80 39.14 -15.67 24.61
CA PHE A 80 38.29 -14.48 24.41
C PHE A 80 38.85 -13.52 23.37
N LYS A 81 40.18 -13.31 23.31
CA LYS A 81 40.81 -12.48 22.26
C LYS A 81 40.61 -13.09 20.87
N LYS A 82 40.78 -14.40 20.71
CA LYS A 82 40.54 -15.07 19.42
C LYS A 82 39.10 -14.94 18.96
N LEU A 83 38.13 -15.18 19.85
CA LEU A 83 36.72 -14.98 19.53
C LEU A 83 36.42 -13.50 19.20
N GLU A 84 37.01 -12.52 19.92
CA GLU A 84 36.86 -11.10 19.60
C GLU A 84 37.49 -10.70 18.24
N GLU A 85 38.53 -11.40 17.79
CA GLU A 85 39.12 -11.20 16.45
C GLU A 85 38.31 -11.87 15.34
N GLU A 86 37.70 -13.03 15.62
CA GLU A 86 36.78 -13.71 14.69
C GLU A 86 35.48 -12.94 14.50
N SER A 87 34.94 -12.34 15.57
CA SER A 87 33.70 -11.54 15.50
C SER A 87 33.81 -10.35 14.55
N LYS A 88 35.01 -9.79 14.38
CA LYS A 88 35.31 -8.64 13.51
C LYS A 88 35.35 -9.00 12.02
N LYS A 89 35.29 -10.28 11.66
CA LYS A 89 35.30 -10.77 10.27
C LYS A 89 33.91 -10.84 9.63
N PHE A 90 32.84 -10.77 10.42
CA PHE A 90 31.47 -10.79 9.92
C PHE A 90 31.06 -9.42 9.36
N GLN A 91 31.29 -9.19 8.06
CA GLN A 91 30.82 -7.98 7.35
C GLN A 91 29.29 -7.95 7.18
N LYS A 92 28.65 -9.12 7.16
CA LYS A 92 27.20 -9.29 7.05
C LYS A 92 26.78 -10.39 8.03
N VAL A 93 25.73 -10.17 8.81
CA VAL A 93 25.24 -11.13 9.82
C VAL A 93 24.14 -12.05 9.28
N SER A 94 23.50 -11.63 8.19
CA SER A 94 22.31 -12.23 7.61
C SER A 94 22.24 -12.00 6.12
N HIS A 95 21.37 -12.74 5.46
CA HIS A 95 20.95 -12.45 4.10
C HIS A 95 19.44 -12.55 3.97
N LYS A 96 18.85 -11.65 3.17
CA LYS A 96 17.46 -11.79 2.72
C LYS A 96 17.33 -13.14 2.03
N VAL A 97 16.47 -13.98 2.62
CA VAL A 97 16.02 -15.20 1.98
C VAL A 97 15.20 -14.79 0.75
N PRO A 98 15.27 -15.52 -0.38
CA PRO A 98 14.24 -15.41 -1.41
C PRO A 98 12.86 -15.50 -0.78
N LEU A 99 11.89 -14.73 -1.29
CA LEU A 99 10.52 -14.75 -0.79
C LEU A 99 10.04 -16.21 -0.70
N GLN A 100 9.49 -16.63 0.45
CA GLN A 100 8.90 -17.96 0.54
C GLN A 100 7.82 -18.06 -0.54
N ASP A 101 7.96 -19.02 -1.45
CA ASP A 101 7.01 -19.20 -2.53
C ASP A 101 5.68 -19.70 -1.97
N ILE A 102 4.79 -18.77 -1.63
CA ILE A 102 3.41 -19.06 -1.19
C ILE A 102 2.73 -19.97 -2.22
N GLU A 103 3.11 -19.83 -3.50
CA GLU A 103 2.66 -20.64 -4.62
C GLU A 103 2.99 -22.14 -4.54
N PHE A 104 4.04 -22.52 -3.79
CA PHE A 104 4.48 -23.91 -3.58
C PHE A 104 4.18 -24.43 -2.16
N LEU A 105 3.42 -23.70 -1.34
CA LEU A 105 3.00 -24.17 -0.02
C LEU A 105 2.10 -25.42 -0.09
N PRO A 106 2.17 -26.33 0.90
CA PRO A 106 1.38 -27.55 0.92
C PRO A 106 -0.11 -27.26 1.09
N SER A 107 -0.87 -27.32 -0.02
CA SER A 107 -2.33 -27.31 0.04
C SER A 107 -2.85 -28.55 0.77
N LYS A 108 -3.83 -28.38 1.67
CA LYS A 108 -4.53 -29.51 2.33
C LYS A 108 -5.36 -30.37 1.36
N GLU A 109 -5.44 -30.00 0.09
CA GLU A 109 -6.32 -30.61 -0.91
C GLU A 109 -5.59 -31.53 -1.92
N PHE A 110 -4.26 -31.67 -1.88
CA PHE A 110 -3.56 -32.59 -2.78
C PHE A 110 -3.77 -34.06 -2.39
N THR A 111 -4.81 -34.66 -2.96
CA THR A 111 -5.01 -36.11 -2.98
C THR A 111 -4.21 -36.72 -4.13
N THR A 112 -3.20 -37.52 -3.80
CA THR A 112 -2.31 -38.18 -4.78
C THR A 112 -3.04 -39.29 -5.53
N SER A 113 -3.60 -38.95 -6.69
CA SER A 113 -4.08 -39.96 -7.63
C SER A 113 -2.95 -40.74 -8.27
N GLU A 114 -3.22 -41.96 -8.70
CA GLU A 114 -2.24 -42.83 -9.35
C GLU A 114 -1.72 -42.20 -10.65
N SER A 115 -2.60 -41.55 -11.43
CA SER A 115 -2.14 -40.78 -12.60
C SER A 115 -1.29 -39.58 -12.23
N SER A 116 -1.55 -38.88 -11.12
CA SER A 116 -0.71 -37.75 -10.72
C SER A 116 0.65 -38.21 -10.21
N LYS A 117 0.75 -39.37 -9.54
CA LYS A 117 2.02 -40.01 -9.19
C LYS A 117 2.84 -40.41 -10.43
N VAL A 118 2.22 -41.11 -11.39
CA VAL A 118 2.92 -41.53 -12.62
C VAL A 118 3.39 -40.31 -13.43
N ALA A 119 2.54 -39.28 -13.56
CA ALA A 119 2.92 -38.04 -14.23
C ALA A 119 4.04 -37.29 -13.47
N PHE A 120 3.97 -37.24 -12.14
CA PHE A 120 5.01 -36.67 -11.28
C PHE A 120 6.35 -37.38 -11.49
N GLU A 121 6.39 -38.71 -11.45
CA GLU A 121 7.60 -39.50 -11.65
C GLU A 121 8.19 -39.32 -13.06
N GLN A 122 7.35 -39.25 -14.10
CA GLN A 122 7.79 -38.96 -15.46
C GLN A 122 8.42 -37.56 -15.59
N ILE A 123 7.79 -36.53 -15.00
CA ILE A 123 8.34 -35.18 -14.99
C ILE A 123 9.65 -35.14 -14.20
N MET A 124 9.70 -35.69 -12.98
CA MET A 124 10.90 -35.73 -12.14
C MET A 124 12.04 -36.54 -12.75
N LYS A 125 11.74 -37.54 -13.61
CA LYS A 125 12.74 -38.26 -14.40
C LYS A 125 13.28 -37.39 -15.54
N ALA A 126 12.42 -36.72 -16.30
CA ALA A 126 12.81 -35.83 -17.39
C ALA A 126 13.58 -34.58 -16.90
N LEU A 127 13.25 -34.06 -15.71
CA LEU A 127 14.01 -33.03 -15.04
C LEU A 127 15.46 -33.45 -14.70
N LYS A 128 15.77 -34.75 -14.68
CA LYS A 128 17.13 -35.29 -14.44
C LYS A 128 17.87 -35.74 -15.70
N ASP A 129 17.23 -35.73 -16.88
CA ASP A 129 17.85 -36.14 -18.14
C ASP A 129 18.48 -34.93 -18.84
N ASP A 130 19.81 -34.89 -18.98
CA ASP A 130 20.54 -33.77 -19.59
C ASP A 130 20.18 -33.52 -21.08
N ASN A 131 19.46 -34.44 -21.73
CA ASN A 131 18.99 -34.29 -23.12
C ASN A 131 17.59 -33.64 -23.23
N VAL A 132 16.90 -33.40 -22.11
CA VAL A 132 15.53 -32.88 -22.09
C VAL A 132 15.48 -31.47 -21.48
N ASN A 133 15.20 -30.47 -22.31
CA ASN A 133 15.10 -29.07 -21.86
C ASN A 133 13.66 -28.54 -21.85
N MET A 134 12.74 -29.16 -22.59
CA MET A 134 11.34 -28.75 -22.70
C MET A 134 10.42 -29.94 -22.34
N ILE A 135 9.59 -29.77 -21.31
CA ILE A 135 8.65 -30.78 -20.82
C ILE A 135 7.23 -30.22 -20.92
N GLY A 136 6.32 -30.93 -21.60
CA GLY A 136 4.93 -30.54 -21.75
C GLY A 136 3.97 -31.46 -21.00
N LEU A 137 3.37 -30.97 -19.91
CA LEU A 137 2.28 -31.63 -19.20
C LEU A 137 0.94 -31.26 -19.83
N TYR A 138 0.27 -32.20 -20.48
CA TYR A 138 -1.04 -31.97 -21.08
C TYR A 138 -2.13 -32.84 -20.46
N GLY A 139 -3.38 -32.38 -20.54
CA GLY A 139 -4.53 -33.03 -19.91
C GLY A 139 -5.74 -32.12 -19.91
N MET A 140 -6.93 -32.68 -19.66
CA MET A 140 -8.19 -31.94 -19.67
C MET A 140 -8.19 -30.74 -18.71
N GLY A 141 -9.09 -29.77 -18.89
CA GLY A 141 -9.32 -28.72 -17.89
C GLY A 141 -9.61 -29.32 -16.52
N GLY A 142 -9.25 -28.64 -15.42
CA GLY A 142 -9.58 -29.08 -14.05
C GLY A 142 -9.07 -30.46 -13.60
N VAL A 143 -8.20 -31.12 -14.39
CA VAL A 143 -7.61 -32.44 -14.05
C VAL A 143 -6.47 -32.37 -13.02
N GLY A 144 -6.11 -31.16 -12.57
CA GLY A 144 -5.08 -30.93 -11.55
C GLY A 144 -3.67 -30.63 -12.08
N LYS A 145 -3.51 -30.20 -13.34
CA LYS A 145 -2.19 -29.86 -13.95
C LYS A 145 -1.43 -28.81 -13.14
N THR A 146 -2.05 -27.66 -12.88
CA THR A 146 -1.49 -26.58 -12.04
C THR A 146 -1.05 -27.08 -10.68
N THR A 147 -1.89 -27.88 -10.01
CA THR A 147 -1.59 -28.49 -8.71
C THR A 147 -0.38 -29.43 -8.80
N LEU A 148 -0.29 -30.23 -9.86
CA LEU A 148 0.83 -31.14 -10.08
C LEU A 148 2.14 -30.40 -10.37
N VAL A 149 2.15 -29.36 -11.20
CA VAL A 149 3.41 -28.61 -11.45
C VAL A 149 3.84 -27.77 -10.26
N LYS A 150 2.91 -27.31 -9.43
CA LYS A 150 3.23 -26.73 -8.11
C LYS A 150 3.90 -27.76 -7.19
N GLU A 151 3.39 -28.98 -7.12
CA GLU A 151 4.03 -30.08 -6.38
C GLU A 151 5.41 -30.47 -6.95
N VAL A 152 5.59 -30.43 -8.29
CA VAL A 152 6.90 -30.62 -8.94
C VAL A 152 7.87 -29.50 -8.58
N GLY A 153 7.46 -28.23 -8.70
CA GLY A 153 8.30 -27.08 -8.35
C GLY A 153 8.73 -27.09 -6.88
N ARG A 154 7.78 -27.41 -5.98
CA ARG A 154 8.04 -27.66 -4.57
C ARG A 154 9.09 -28.75 -4.37
N ARG A 155 8.93 -29.93 -4.98
CA ARG A 155 9.91 -31.01 -4.84
C ARG A 155 11.27 -30.67 -5.45
N ALA A 156 11.29 -29.93 -6.56
CA ALA A 156 12.52 -29.49 -7.22
C ALA A 156 13.36 -28.59 -6.29
N LYS A 157 12.71 -27.65 -5.57
CA LYS A 157 13.35 -26.86 -4.49
C LYS A 157 13.75 -27.73 -3.29
N GLU A 158 12.85 -28.55 -2.75
CA GLU A 158 13.13 -29.42 -1.57
C GLU A 158 14.30 -30.39 -1.78
N THR A 159 14.44 -30.92 -2.99
CA THR A 159 15.51 -31.87 -3.34
C THR A 159 16.75 -31.18 -3.93
N GLN A 160 16.78 -29.84 -3.94
CA GLN A 160 17.89 -29.00 -4.42
C GLN A 160 18.41 -29.45 -5.81
N GLN A 161 17.49 -29.83 -6.70
CA GLN A 161 17.84 -30.30 -8.05
C GLN A 161 18.16 -29.13 -9.00
N PHE A 162 17.63 -27.95 -8.70
CA PHE A 162 17.81 -26.69 -9.42
C PHE A 162 18.18 -25.60 -8.41
N ASP A 163 19.01 -24.65 -8.84
CA ASP A 163 19.42 -23.52 -8.02
C ASP A 163 18.29 -22.49 -7.92
N GLU A 164 17.46 -22.38 -8.97
CA GLU A 164 16.27 -21.51 -9.03
C GLU A 164 15.09 -22.26 -9.66
N VAL A 165 13.87 -22.03 -9.14
CA VAL A 165 12.61 -22.49 -9.76
C VAL A 165 11.63 -21.33 -9.79
N LEU A 166 11.16 -20.99 -11.00
CA LEU A 166 10.24 -19.89 -11.28
C LEU A 166 8.89 -20.43 -11.77
N LEU A 167 7.80 -19.74 -11.45
CA LEU A 167 6.45 -20.05 -11.94
C LEU A 167 5.82 -18.79 -12.56
N ALA A 168 5.21 -18.93 -13.73
CA ALA A 168 4.41 -17.89 -14.34
C ALA A 168 3.17 -18.50 -15.02
N THR A 169 2.00 -17.90 -14.82
CA THR A 169 0.77 -18.29 -15.51
C THR A 169 0.66 -17.56 -16.85
N VAL A 170 0.33 -18.28 -17.92
CA VAL A 170 0.24 -17.77 -19.29
C VAL A 170 -1.23 -17.72 -19.70
N SER A 171 -1.80 -16.52 -19.85
CA SER A 171 -3.21 -16.37 -20.26
C SER A 171 -3.43 -16.67 -21.76
N GLN A 172 -4.69 -16.80 -22.18
CA GLN A 172 -5.07 -17.01 -23.60
C GLN A 172 -4.55 -15.91 -24.55
N ASN A 173 -4.34 -14.70 -24.03
CA ASN A 173 -3.74 -13.55 -24.71
C ASN A 173 -2.53 -13.10 -23.88
N PRO A 174 -1.38 -13.76 -24.02
CA PRO A 174 -0.25 -13.59 -23.12
C PRO A 174 0.31 -12.16 -23.20
N ASN A 175 0.29 -11.45 -22.08
CA ASN A 175 1.00 -10.18 -21.93
C ASN A 175 2.44 -10.46 -21.49
N VAL A 176 3.40 -10.26 -22.41
CA VAL A 176 4.83 -10.50 -22.15
C VAL A 176 5.34 -9.68 -20.96
N ILE A 177 4.80 -8.47 -20.75
CA ILE A 177 5.18 -7.58 -19.63
C ILE A 177 4.80 -8.21 -18.29
N ASP A 178 3.57 -8.71 -18.14
CA ASP A 178 3.08 -9.34 -16.90
C ASP A 178 3.89 -10.61 -16.54
N ILE A 179 4.24 -11.40 -17.56
CA ILE A 179 5.09 -12.58 -17.39
C ILE A 179 6.51 -12.18 -16.94
N GLN A 180 7.07 -11.12 -17.52
CA GLN A 180 8.38 -10.58 -17.12
C GLN A 180 8.37 -10.04 -15.70
N ASP A 181 7.33 -9.29 -15.29
CA ASP A 181 7.20 -8.73 -13.94
C ASP A 181 7.17 -9.84 -12.87
N ARG A 182 6.29 -10.84 -13.03
CA ARG A 182 6.21 -12.00 -12.11
C ARG A 182 7.53 -12.76 -11.96
N MET A 183 8.24 -12.96 -13.08
CA MET A 183 9.55 -13.62 -13.05
C MET A 183 10.62 -12.78 -12.38
N ALA A 184 10.58 -11.45 -12.55
CA ALA A 184 11.52 -10.54 -11.91
C ALA A 184 11.27 -10.43 -10.40
N GLU A 185 10.00 -10.33 -9.97
CA GLU A 185 9.60 -10.38 -8.55
C GLU A 185 10.12 -11.66 -7.86
N SER A 186 9.92 -12.82 -8.49
CA SER A 186 10.43 -14.11 -8.00
C SER A 186 11.96 -14.18 -7.87
N LEU A 187 12.69 -13.39 -8.66
CA LEU A 187 14.16 -13.32 -8.66
C LEU A 187 14.73 -12.19 -7.79
N GLY A 188 13.87 -11.34 -7.21
CA GLY A 188 14.28 -10.08 -6.56
C GLY A 188 14.92 -9.08 -7.52
N LEU A 189 14.55 -9.12 -8.80
CA LEU A 189 15.09 -8.29 -9.88
C LEU A 189 14.17 -7.07 -10.12
N HIS A 190 14.78 -5.88 -10.25
CA HIS A 190 14.09 -4.67 -10.72
C HIS A 190 14.41 -4.44 -12.20
N PHE A 191 13.44 -3.92 -12.96
CA PHE A 191 13.66 -3.46 -14.34
C PHE A 191 13.76 -1.93 -14.39
N ASP A 192 14.87 -1.43 -14.92
CA ASP A 192 15.01 0.00 -15.24
C ASP A 192 14.59 0.27 -16.70
N GLU A 193 14.50 -0.79 -17.50
CA GLU A 193 14.12 -0.77 -18.91
C GLU A 193 12.59 -0.67 -19.11
N LYS A 194 12.14 0.28 -19.94
CA LYS A 194 10.71 0.52 -20.22
C LYS A 194 10.15 -0.28 -21.41
N THR A 195 10.98 -0.95 -22.20
CA THR A 195 10.57 -1.72 -23.38
C THR A 195 10.59 -3.21 -23.09
N THR A 196 9.68 -3.97 -23.73
CA THR A 196 9.62 -5.44 -23.62
C THR A 196 10.94 -6.12 -23.97
N GLU A 197 11.62 -5.65 -25.02
CA GLU A 197 12.93 -6.16 -25.45
C GLU A 197 14.06 -5.81 -24.47
N GLY A 198 14.07 -4.60 -23.90
CA GLY A 198 15.06 -4.22 -22.89
C GLY A 198 14.93 -5.07 -21.63
N ARG A 199 13.69 -5.27 -21.17
CA ARG A 199 13.34 -6.14 -20.05
C ARG A 199 13.68 -7.61 -20.32
N ALA A 200 13.41 -8.11 -21.54
CA ALA A 200 13.78 -9.47 -21.95
C ALA A 200 15.30 -9.68 -21.86
N ASN A 201 16.09 -8.73 -22.34
CA ASN A 201 17.55 -8.78 -22.26
C ASN A 201 18.05 -8.76 -20.80
N ARG A 202 17.46 -7.92 -19.93
CA ARG A 202 17.79 -7.85 -18.50
C ARG A 202 17.48 -9.16 -17.78
N LEU A 203 16.29 -9.72 -18.01
CA LEU A 203 15.88 -11.00 -17.44
C LEU A 203 16.79 -12.14 -17.94
N TRP A 204 17.09 -12.20 -19.23
CA TRP A 204 18.00 -13.17 -19.83
C TRP A 204 19.39 -13.14 -19.21
N GLN A 205 19.95 -11.95 -18.96
CA GLN A 205 21.23 -11.79 -18.27
C GLN A 205 21.20 -12.36 -16.85
N ARG A 206 20.15 -12.08 -16.05
CA ARG A 206 19.99 -12.60 -14.68
C ARG A 206 19.79 -14.12 -14.65
N LEU A 207 19.02 -14.67 -15.59
CA LEU A 207 18.76 -16.11 -15.70
C LEU A 207 20.00 -16.89 -16.14
N LYS A 208 20.81 -16.34 -17.06
CA LYS A 208 22.03 -17.00 -17.57
C LYS A 208 23.12 -17.26 -16.52
N ILE A 209 23.08 -16.54 -15.40
CA ILE A 209 24.06 -16.69 -14.30
C ILE A 209 23.75 -17.94 -13.44
N VAL A 210 22.49 -18.38 -13.43
CA VAL A 210 22.03 -19.58 -12.70
C VAL A 210 22.60 -20.83 -13.39
N LYS A 211 23.08 -21.85 -12.65
CA LYS A 211 23.67 -23.04 -13.29
C LYS A 211 22.59 -24.05 -13.66
N LYS A 212 21.59 -24.24 -12.80
CA LYS A 212 20.42 -25.10 -13.01
C LYS A 212 19.15 -24.31 -12.71
N LEU A 213 18.35 -24.09 -13.74
CA LEU A 213 17.13 -23.28 -13.70
C LEU A 213 15.94 -24.12 -14.14
N LEU A 214 14.83 -24.06 -13.39
CA LEU A 214 13.53 -24.59 -13.83
C LEU A 214 12.54 -23.44 -13.98
N VAL A 215 11.99 -23.27 -15.18
CA VAL A 215 10.91 -22.30 -15.45
C VAL A 215 9.61 -23.06 -15.69
N ILE A 216 8.59 -22.79 -14.89
CA ILE A 216 7.26 -23.39 -15.03
C ILE A 216 6.32 -22.37 -15.69
N LEU A 217 5.74 -22.75 -16.84
CA LEU A 217 4.77 -21.95 -17.59
C LEU A 217 3.39 -22.62 -17.50
N ASP A 218 2.53 -22.13 -16.63
CA ASP A 218 1.22 -22.77 -16.36
C ASP A 218 0.11 -22.26 -17.31
N ASP A 219 -0.76 -23.17 -17.72
CA ASP A 219 -1.92 -23.02 -18.63
C ASP A 219 -1.61 -22.40 -20.01
N VAL A 220 -0.57 -22.86 -20.70
CA VAL A 220 -0.20 -22.35 -22.05
C VAL A 220 -1.24 -22.68 -23.12
N TRP A 221 -1.75 -21.64 -23.79
CA TRP A 221 -2.84 -21.69 -24.79
C TRP A 221 -2.45 -21.56 -26.26
N LYS A 222 -1.28 -20.99 -26.54
CA LYS A 222 -0.72 -20.77 -27.89
C LYS A 222 0.80 -20.93 -27.79
N VAL A 223 1.49 -21.03 -28.94
CA VAL A 223 2.97 -21.01 -28.97
C VAL A 223 3.47 -19.69 -28.37
N VAL A 224 4.44 -19.78 -27.46
CA VAL A 224 5.01 -18.63 -26.73
C VAL A 224 6.46 -18.43 -27.17
N ASN A 225 6.82 -17.22 -27.59
CA ASN A 225 8.19 -16.90 -27.92
C ASN A 225 9.02 -16.66 -26.65
N LEU A 226 9.72 -17.71 -26.19
CA LEU A 226 10.56 -17.66 -25.00
C LEU A 226 11.66 -16.59 -25.06
N LYS A 227 12.11 -16.21 -26.27
CA LYS A 227 13.10 -15.13 -26.47
C LYS A 227 12.54 -13.74 -26.19
N GLU A 228 11.27 -13.50 -26.53
CA GLU A 228 10.59 -12.22 -26.23
C GLU A 228 10.33 -12.05 -24.74
N ILE A 229 10.15 -13.15 -23.99
CA ILE A 229 10.09 -13.09 -22.52
C ILE A 229 11.49 -12.85 -21.94
N GLY A 230 12.52 -13.49 -22.49
CA GLY A 230 13.90 -13.44 -21.98
C GLY A 230 14.39 -14.78 -21.38
N ILE A 231 13.69 -15.89 -21.62
CA ILE A 231 14.04 -17.21 -21.06
C ILE A 231 15.14 -17.86 -21.92
N PRO A 232 16.31 -18.21 -21.35
CA PRO A 232 17.39 -18.83 -22.11
C PRO A 232 17.16 -20.34 -22.29
N VAL A 233 17.01 -20.81 -23.54
CA VAL A 233 16.77 -22.23 -23.85
C VAL A 233 17.79 -22.82 -24.85
N GLY A 234 17.96 -24.14 -24.80
CA GLY A 234 18.86 -24.88 -25.70
C GLY A 234 20.34 -24.60 -25.41
N ASP A 235 21.16 -24.50 -26.46
CA ASP A 235 22.61 -24.24 -26.33
C ASP A 235 22.94 -22.90 -25.64
N ALA A 236 21.99 -21.95 -25.57
CA ALA A 236 22.18 -20.72 -24.81
C ALA A 236 22.33 -20.95 -23.29
N HIS A 237 21.72 -22.03 -22.76
CA HIS A 237 21.78 -22.39 -21.33
C HIS A 237 21.41 -23.87 -21.12
N ARG A 238 22.40 -24.76 -21.20
CA ARG A 238 22.19 -26.24 -21.07
C ARG A 238 21.60 -26.70 -19.73
N GLY A 239 21.71 -25.90 -18.67
CA GLY A 239 21.08 -26.18 -17.38
C GLY A 239 19.66 -25.61 -17.19
N CYS A 240 19.05 -25.00 -18.21
CA CYS A 240 17.70 -24.43 -18.11
C CYS A 240 16.68 -25.41 -18.66
N LYS A 241 15.69 -25.75 -17.83
CA LYS A 241 14.55 -26.59 -18.20
C LYS A 241 13.26 -25.80 -18.09
N VAL A 242 12.36 -25.99 -19.05
CA VAL A 242 11.03 -25.40 -19.07
C VAL A 242 9.98 -26.49 -18.93
N LEU A 243 9.10 -26.37 -17.95
CA LEU A 243 7.95 -27.24 -17.74
C LEU A 243 6.69 -26.42 -18.05
N LEU A 244 5.99 -26.73 -19.15
CA LEU A 244 4.73 -26.08 -19.48
C LEU A 244 3.54 -26.98 -19.16
N THR A 245 2.41 -26.40 -18.73
CA THR A 245 1.12 -27.10 -18.72
C THR A 245 0.23 -26.60 -19.83
N THR A 246 -0.63 -27.47 -20.38
CA THR A 246 -1.58 -27.08 -21.42
C THR A 246 -2.80 -28.01 -21.48
N ARG A 247 -3.88 -27.54 -22.08
CA ARG A 247 -5.05 -28.36 -22.42
C ARG A 247 -4.88 -29.08 -23.77
N ARG A 248 -3.95 -28.65 -24.63
CA ARG A 248 -3.82 -29.13 -26.03
C ARG A 248 -2.46 -29.79 -26.28
N ARG A 249 -2.45 -31.08 -26.63
CA ARG A 249 -1.22 -31.82 -26.98
C ARG A 249 -0.44 -31.19 -28.15
N GLY A 250 -1.14 -30.54 -29.09
CA GLY A 250 -0.52 -29.83 -30.21
C GLY A 250 0.53 -28.82 -29.75
N ILE A 251 0.22 -28.03 -28.71
CA ILE A 251 1.12 -27.00 -28.16
C ILE A 251 2.42 -27.61 -27.63
N CYS A 252 2.39 -28.80 -27.02
CA CYS A 252 3.61 -29.50 -26.61
C CYS A 252 4.48 -29.94 -27.80
N SER A 253 3.91 -30.05 -29.00
CA SER A 253 4.62 -30.41 -30.22
C SER A 253 5.14 -29.15 -30.93
N ASP A 254 4.32 -28.09 -30.98
CA ASP A 254 4.68 -26.78 -31.53
C ASP A 254 5.75 -26.04 -30.70
N MET A 255 5.80 -26.29 -29.38
CA MET A 255 6.84 -25.84 -28.45
C MET A 255 8.05 -26.80 -28.37
N GLU A 256 8.11 -27.81 -29.25
CA GLU A 256 9.21 -28.79 -29.36
C GLU A 256 9.55 -29.53 -28.04
N CYS A 257 8.55 -29.85 -27.20
CA CYS A 257 8.78 -30.56 -25.94
C CYS A 257 9.30 -31.98 -26.19
N GLN A 258 10.55 -32.25 -25.79
CA GLN A 258 11.17 -33.58 -25.94
C GLN A 258 10.49 -34.63 -25.06
N GLN A 259 9.97 -34.23 -23.89
CA GLN A 259 9.09 -35.07 -23.07
C GLN A 259 7.68 -34.50 -23.06
N GLN A 260 6.71 -35.32 -23.47
CA GLN A 260 5.28 -35.05 -23.29
C GLN A 260 4.74 -35.98 -22.20
N VAL A 261 4.02 -35.43 -21.22
CA VAL A 261 3.40 -36.18 -20.11
C VAL A 261 1.91 -35.95 -20.14
N PHE A 262 1.12 -37.01 -20.07
CA PHE A 262 -0.34 -36.93 -20.04
C PHE A 262 -0.88 -37.14 -18.63
N LEU A 263 -1.64 -36.19 -18.11
CA LEU A 263 -2.36 -36.32 -16.85
C LEU A 263 -3.78 -36.83 -17.14
N HIS A 264 -4.02 -38.09 -16.79
CA HIS A 264 -5.32 -38.73 -16.94
C HIS A 264 -6.31 -38.24 -15.87
N ILE A 265 -7.60 -38.39 -16.17
CA ILE A 265 -8.69 -38.32 -15.21
C ILE A 265 -8.53 -39.38 -14.10
N LEU A 266 -9.19 -39.15 -12.95
CA LEU A 266 -9.20 -40.09 -11.83
C LEU A 266 -9.85 -41.42 -12.22
N SER A 267 -9.34 -42.52 -11.70
CA SER A 267 -10.04 -43.81 -11.80
C SER A 267 -11.36 -43.78 -11.02
N GLU A 268 -12.30 -44.67 -11.34
CA GLU A 268 -13.63 -44.70 -10.71
C GLU A 268 -13.55 -44.77 -9.16
N ASN A 269 -12.56 -45.49 -8.62
CA ASN A 269 -12.37 -45.63 -7.17
C ASN A 269 -11.86 -44.32 -6.52
N GLU A 270 -10.92 -43.63 -7.16
CA GLU A 270 -10.38 -42.36 -6.68
C GLU A 270 -11.39 -41.23 -6.84
N ALA A 271 -12.10 -41.22 -7.97
CA ALA A 271 -13.20 -40.31 -8.24
C ALA A 271 -14.29 -40.45 -7.17
N TRP A 272 -14.68 -41.69 -6.85
CA TRP A 272 -15.64 -41.97 -5.78
C TRP A 272 -15.13 -41.54 -4.40
N ALA A 273 -13.85 -41.77 -4.07
CA ALA A 273 -13.27 -41.36 -2.79
C ALA A 273 -13.27 -39.83 -2.63
N LEU A 274 -12.81 -39.08 -3.65
CA LEU A 274 -12.81 -37.62 -3.66
C LEU A 274 -14.24 -37.06 -3.58
N PHE A 275 -15.17 -37.63 -4.34
CA PHE A 275 -16.58 -37.25 -4.34
C PHE A 275 -17.23 -37.47 -2.98
N LYS A 276 -17.05 -38.65 -2.38
CA LYS A 276 -17.64 -39.02 -1.07
C LYS A 276 -17.25 -38.03 0.02
N ILE A 277 -15.97 -37.62 0.06
CA ILE A 277 -15.46 -36.64 1.03
C ILE A 277 -16.15 -35.28 0.83
N ASN A 278 -16.21 -34.78 -0.40
CA ASN A 278 -16.78 -33.46 -0.71
C ASN A 278 -18.31 -33.41 -0.56
N ALA A 279 -19.00 -34.53 -0.81
CA ALA A 279 -20.44 -34.69 -0.61
C ALA A 279 -20.86 -34.95 0.85
N GLY A 280 -19.92 -35.11 1.78
CA GLY A 280 -20.21 -35.36 3.20
C GLY A 280 -20.82 -36.74 3.51
N LEU A 281 -20.74 -37.68 2.57
CA LEU A 281 -21.43 -38.98 2.66
C LEU A 281 -20.76 -39.93 3.65
N ARG A 282 -21.54 -40.46 4.60
CA ARG A 282 -21.11 -41.46 5.59
C ARG A 282 -21.27 -42.87 5.01
N ASP A 283 -20.65 -43.87 5.64
CA ASP A 283 -20.73 -45.24 5.11
C ASP A 283 -22.10 -45.90 5.29
N GLU A 284 -22.91 -45.38 6.21
CA GLU A 284 -24.26 -45.80 6.58
C GLU A 284 -25.35 -45.32 5.61
N ASP A 285 -25.05 -44.39 4.69
CA ASP A 285 -26.02 -43.74 3.79
C ASP A 285 -26.45 -44.62 2.58
N PHE A 286 -26.78 -45.90 2.81
CA PHE A 286 -26.96 -46.93 1.78
C PHE A 286 -27.90 -46.53 0.62
N ASN A 287 -29.00 -45.84 0.90
CA ASN A 287 -29.97 -45.42 -0.14
C ASN A 287 -29.41 -44.31 -1.05
N LEU A 288 -28.72 -43.31 -0.47
CA LEU A 288 -28.05 -42.23 -1.22
C LEU A 288 -26.82 -42.75 -1.98
N LYS A 289 -26.09 -43.72 -1.42
CA LYS A 289 -24.86 -44.32 -1.96
C LYS A 289 -25.01 -44.81 -3.40
N THR A 290 -26.20 -45.30 -3.79
CA THR A 290 -26.46 -45.77 -5.16
C THR A 290 -26.61 -44.61 -6.15
N VAL A 291 -27.33 -43.54 -5.78
CA VAL A 291 -27.52 -42.36 -6.63
C VAL A 291 -26.24 -41.53 -6.70
N ALA A 292 -25.57 -41.34 -5.57
CA ALA A 292 -24.29 -40.65 -5.48
C ALA A 292 -23.21 -41.30 -6.35
N LYS A 293 -23.17 -42.63 -6.43
CA LYS A 293 -22.27 -43.33 -7.35
C LYS A 293 -22.60 -43.10 -8.83
N LYS A 294 -23.88 -42.93 -9.21
CA LYS A 294 -24.24 -42.52 -10.57
C LYS A 294 -23.69 -41.11 -10.84
N VAL A 295 -24.02 -40.15 -9.97
CA VAL A 295 -23.55 -38.76 -10.07
C VAL A 295 -22.02 -38.65 -10.20
N ALA A 296 -21.27 -39.38 -9.35
CA ALA A 296 -19.81 -39.41 -9.42
C ALA A 296 -19.26 -40.00 -10.75
N ARG A 297 -19.97 -40.97 -11.35
CA ARG A 297 -19.62 -41.51 -12.68
C ARG A 297 -19.90 -40.51 -13.80
N GLU A 298 -21.02 -39.80 -13.75
CA GLU A 298 -21.34 -38.75 -14.73
C GLU A 298 -20.37 -37.54 -14.65
N CYS A 299 -19.64 -37.37 -13.53
CA CYS A 299 -18.52 -36.42 -13.42
C CYS A 299 -17.22 -36.89 -14.12
N GLN A 300 -17.22 -38.08 -14.76
CA GLN A 300 -16.16 -38.62 -15.63
C GLN A 300 -14.74 -38.56 -15.05
N GLY A 301 -14.59 -38.71 -13.74
CA GLY A 301 -13.27 -38.70 -13.08
C GLY A 301 -12.56 -37.35 -13.06
N LEU A 302 -13.23 -36.24 -13.40
CA LEU A 302 -12.64 -34.89 -13.33
C LEU A 302 -12.65 -34.37 -11.88
N PRO A 303 -11.49 -34.11 -11.25
CA PRO A 303 -11.39 -33.66 -9.86
C PRO A 303 -12.27 -32.46 -9.54
N ILE A 304 -12.24 -31.42 -10.39
CA ILE A 304 -13.06 -30.22 -10.16
C ILE A 304 -14.56 -30.51 -10.23
N ALA A 305 -15.01 -31.33 -11.19
CA ALA A 305 -16.42 -31.68 -11.31
C ALA A 305 -16.88 -32.48 -10.08
N LEU A 306 -16.07 -33.44 -9.62
CA LEU A 306 -16.35 -34.25 -8.44
C LEU A 306 -16.40 -33.41 -7.15
N VAL A 307 -15.50 -32.44 -7.00
CA VAL A 307 -15.47 -31.52 -5.86
C VAL A 307 -16.68 -30.58 -5.90
N THR A 308 -16.93 -29.89 -7.01
CA THR A 308 -18.03 -28.93 -7.17
C THR A 308 -19.40 -29.61 -7.03
N VAL A 309 -19.66 -30.70 -7.77
CA VAL A 309 -20.93 -31.44 -7.69
C VAL A 309 -21.10 -32.09 -6.32
N GLY A 310 -20.01 -32.62 -5.73
CA GLY A 310 -20.02 -33.15 -4.37
C GLY A 310 -20.44 -32.09 -3.34
N ARG A 311 -19.74 -30.95 -3.30
CA ARG A 311 -20.05 -29.85 -2.35
C ARG A 311 -21.44 -29.25 -2.60
N ALA A 312 -21.91 -29.18 -3.84
CA ALA A 312 -23.25 -28.65 -4.17
C ALA A 312 -24.41 -29.58 -3.77
N LEU A 313 -24.18 -30.90 -3.77
CA LEU A 313 -25.18 -31.91 -3.37
C LEU A 313 -25.04 -32.36 -1.91
N ARG A 314 -24.06 -31.82 -1.18
CA ARG A 314 -23.91 -32.02 0.25
C ARG A 314 -25.18 -31.56 0.98
N ASP A 315 -25.63 -32.38 1.94
CA ASP A 315 -26.81 -32.15 2.77
C ASP A 315 -28.14 -31.98 1.98
N LYS A 316 -28.18 -32.38 0.70
CA LYS A 316 -29.38 -32.36 -0.18
C LYS A 316 -30.25 -33.61 -0.11
N SER A 317 -31.52 -33.47 -0.47
CA SER A 317 -32.51 -34.55 -0.47
C SER A 317 -32.29 -35.59 -1.57
N THR A 318 -32.74 -36.83 -1.35
CA THR A 318 -32.67 -37.92 -2.33
C THR A 318 -33.30 -37.59 -3.69
N VAL A 319 -34.32 -36.72 -3.71
CA VAL A 319 -34.97 -36.25 -4.94
C VAL A 319 -34.04 -35.33 -5.73
N GLU A 320 -33.40 -34.36 -5.09
CA GLU A 320 -32.40 -33.48 -5.72
C GLU A 320 -31.22 -34.28 -6.29
N TRP A 321 -30.78 -35.33 -5.58
CA TRP A 321 -29.74 -36.24 -6.05
C TRP A 321 -30.12 -37.00 -7.34
N GLU A 322 -31.35 -37.50 -7.46
CA GLU A 322 -31.81 -38.17 -8.71
C GLU A 322 -32.06 -37.16 -9.85
N VAL A 323 -32.46 -35.92 -9.54
CA VAL A 323 -32.55 -34.84 -10.55
C VAL A 323 -31.15 -34.50 -11.09
N ALA A 324 -30.16 -34.30 -10.23
CA ALA A 324 -28.78 -34.03 -10.63
C ALA A 324 -28.18 -35.18 -11.44
N SER A 325 -28.39 -36.42 -11.00
CA SER A 325 -28.05 -37.67 -11.73
C SER A 325 -28.63 -37.68 -13.15
N LYS A 326 -29.92 -37.35 -13.31
CA LYS A 326 -30.59 -37.29 -14.60
C LYS A 326 -30.08 -36.16 -15.50
N GLN A 327 -29.80 -34.97 -14.94
CA GLN A 327 -29.30 -33.83 -15.71
C GLN A 327 -27.86 -34.03 -16.17
N LEU A 328 -26.96 -34.49 -15.28
CA LEU A 328 -25.56 -34.77 -15.63
C LEU A 328 -25.44 -35.84 -16.72
N LYS A 329 -26.27 -36.89 -16.66
CA LYS A 329 -26.34 -37.93 -17.70
C LYS A 329 -26.83 -37.40 -19.07
N ASN A 330 -27.63 -36.34 -19.08
CA ASN A 330 -28.15 -35.72 -20.30
C ASN A 330 -27.18 -34.68 -20.89
N SER A 331 -26.27 -34.11 -20.09
CA SER A 331 -25.19 -33.22 -20.55
C SER A 331 -24.01 -34.03 -21.09
N GLN A 332 -24.06 -34.40 -22.37
CA GLN A 332 -22.89 -34.94 -23.06
C GLN A 332 -21.85 -33.81 -23.23
N PHE A 333 -20.71 -33.96 -22.55
CA PHE A 333 -19.56 -33.05 -22.62
C PHE A 333 -18.91 -33.04 -24.02
N GLN A 334 -19.54 -32.33 -24.97
CA GLN A 334 -18.97 -32.09 -26.30
C GLN A 334 -18.81 -30.59 -26.54
N HIS A 335 -17.58 -30.21 -26.91
CA HIS A 335 -17.13 -28.87 -27.33
C HIS A 335 -17.04 -27.81 -26.21
N ALA A 336 -15.93 -27.85 -25.48
CA ALA A 336 -15.47 -26.76 -24.61
C ALA A 336 -14.40 -25.93 -25.33
N GLU A 337 -14.84 -25.00 -26.19
CA GLU A 337 -14.00 -23.95 -26.76
C GLU A 337 -14.80 -22.64 -26.85
N LEU A 338 -14.53 -21.68 -25.95
CA LEU A 338 -14.18 -20.27 -26.26
C LEU A 338 -14.43 -19.32 -25.06
N ILE A 339 -13.36 -18.60 -24.71
CA ILE A 339 -13.24 -17.43 -23.82
C ILE A 339 -13.28 -17.70 -22.29
N GLU A 340 -12.26 -17.13 -21.67
CA GLU A 340 -11.92 -17.18 -20.25
C GLU A 340 -11.91 -15.78 -19.63
N ASP A 341 -11.99 -15.73 -18.30
CA ASP A 341 -11.51 -14.61 -17.47
C ASP A 341 -12.31 -13.29 -17.42
N TYR A 342 -13.62 -13.30 -17.72
CA TYR A 342 -14.48 -12.18 -17.35
C TYR A 342 -14.80 -12.17 -15.85
N TYR A 343 -14.30 -11.17 -15.13
CA TYR A 343 -14.70 -10.87 -13.76
C TYR A 343 -16.09 -10.21 -13.74
N ILE A 344 -17.04 -10.85 -13.08
CA ILE A 344 -18.41 -10.36 -12.94
C ILE A 344 -18.46 -9.38 -11.75
N PRO A 345 -18.82 -8.10 -11.94
CA PRO A 345 -19.05 -7.16 -10.84
C PRO A 345 -20.27 -7.58 -10.03
N ILE A 346 -20.17 -7.49 -8.70
CA ILE A 346 -21.29 -7.87 -7.81
C ILE A 346 -22.47 -6.91 -8.00
N GLU A 347 -22.21 -5.62 -8.19
CA GLU A 347 -23.25 -4.61 -8.45
C GLU A 347 -24.08 -4.90 -9.71
N ASP A 348 -23.48 -5.48 -10.76
CA ASP A 348 -24.24 -5.87 -11.97
C ASP A 348 -25.21 -7.02 -11.67
N LEU A 349 -24.79 -8.00 -10.85
CA LEU A 349 -25.67 -9.07 -10.37
C LEU A 349 -26.81 -8.51 -9.49
N THR A 350 -26.53 -7.53 -8.62
CA THR A 350 -27.54 -6.81 -7.85
C THR A 350 -28.55 -6.11 -8.76
N ARG A 351 -28.09 -5.39 -9.78
CA ARG A 351 -28.95 -4.69 -10.76
C ARG A 351 -29.84 -5.63 -11.56
N TYR A 352 -29.35 -6.83 -11.90
CA TYR A 352 -30.14 -7.87 -12.55
C TYR A 352 -31.15 -8.52 -11.58
N ALA A 353 -30.77 -8.78 -10.34
CA ALA A 353 -31.64 -9.37 -9.33
C ALA A 353 -32.85 -8.48 -8.99
N VAL A 354 -32.63 -7.17 -8.83
CA VAL A 354 -33.68 -6.17 -8.60
C VAL A 354 -34.68 -6.11 -9.77
N GLY A 355 -34.20 -6.18 -11.00
CA GLY A 355 -35.04 -6.08 -12.20
C GLY A 355 -35.84 -7.34 -12.48
N TYR A 356 -35.24 -8.52 -12.33
CA TYR A 356 -35.93 -9.80 -12.53
C TYR A 356 -36.92 -10.13 -11.40
N GLY A 357 -36.83 -9.43 -10.26
CA GLY A 357 -37.70 -9.67 -9.11
C GLY A 357 -37.54 -11.08 -8.54
N ILE A 358 -36.29 -11.52 -8.33
CA ILE A 358 -35.99 -12.84 -7.72
C ILE A 358 -36.70 -12.98 -6.35
N HIS A 359 -36.99 -11.85 -5.69
CA HIS A 359 -37.78 -11.75 -4.47
C HIS A 359 -38.90 -10.70 -4.65
N GLN A 360 -40.10 -11.00 -4.14
CA GLN A 360 -41.30 -10.18 -4.38
C GLN A 360 -41.36 -8.91 -3.51
N ASP A 361 -41.85 -7.83 -4.11
CA ASP A 361 -42.40 -6.60 -3.51
C ASP A 361 -42.14 -6.34 -2.02
N MET A 362 -41.03 -5.62 -1.72
CA MET A 362 -40.89 -4.57 -0.67
C MET A 362 -39.42 -4.12 -0.47
N GLU A 363 -38.44 -4.86 -1.00
CA GLU A 363 -37.02 -4.72 -0.66
C GLU A 363 -36.31 -3.49 -1.29
N SER A 364 -35.27 -2.99 -0.63
CA SER A 364 -34.35 -1.96 -1.12
C SER A 364 -33.25 -2.54 -2.01
N ILE A 365 -32.47 -1.70 -2.68
CA ILE A 365 -31.29 -2.12 -3.44
C ILE A 365 -30.23 -2.74 -2.51
N GLU A 366 -30.12 -2.23 -1.27
CA GLU A 366 -29.21 -2.79 -0.28
C GLU A 366 -29.64 -4.19 0.18
N ASP A 367 -30.94 -4.45 0.37
CA ASP A 367 -31.44 -5.79 0.70
C ASP A 367 -31.13 -6.79 -0.42
N ALA A 368 -31.36 -6.39 -1.68
CA ALA A 368 -31.01 -7.20 -2.85
C ALA A 368 -29.48 -7.43 -2.95
N ARG A 369 -28.67 -6.41 -2.62
CA ARG A 369 -27.21 -6.50 -2.55
C ARG A 369 -26.76 -7.51 -1.49
N GLN A 370 -27.31 -7.45 -0.28
CA GLN A 370 -27.02 -8.41 0.79
C GLN A 370 -27.40 -9.85 0.41
N GLN A 371 -28.54 -10.06 -0.25
CA GLN A 371 -28.94 -11.39 -0.72
C GLN A 371 -28.04 -11.92 -1.84
N VAL A 372 -27.62 -11.08 -2.78
CA VAL A 372 -26.61 -11.43 -3.78
C VAL A 372 -25.27 -11.79 -3.12
N TYR A 373 -24.84 -11.08 -2.07
CA TYR A 373 -23.65 -11.45 -1.28
C TYR A 373 -23.79 -12.81 -0.60
N VAL A 374 -24.95 -13.13 0.00
CA VAL A 374 -25.23 -14.44 0.60
C VAL A 374 -25.17 -15.54 -0.45
N ALA A 375 -25.83 -15.35 -1.60
CA ALA A 375 -25.81 -16.30 -2.71
C ALA A 375 -24.37 -16.51 -3.25
N ILE A 376 -23.61 -15.44 -3.46
CA ILE A 376 -22.21 -15.49 -3.89
C ILE A 376 -21.36 -16.25 -2.87
N LYS A 377 -21.54 -16.00 -1.57
CA LYS A 377 -20.82 -16.71 -0.51
C LYS A 377 -21.10 -18.21 -0.56
N THR A 378 -22.37 -18.60 -0.66
CA THR A 378 -22.76 -20.01 -0.84
C THR A 378 -22.13 -20.62 -2.10
N LEU A 379 -22.13 -19.91 -3.23
CA LEU A 379 -21.50 -20.39 -4.47
C LEU A 379 -19.96 -20.50 -4.35
N LYS A 380 -19.30 -19.65 -3.56
CA LYS A 380 -17.87 -19.76 -3.23
C LYS A 380 -17.59 -20.96 -2.33
N ASP A 381 -18.40 -21.16 -1.29
CA ASP A 381 -18.29 -22.32 -0.39
C ASP A 381 -18.47 -23.65 -1.14
N CYS A 382 -19.33 -23.67 -2.18
CA CYS A 382 -19.50 -24.79 -3.12
C CYS A 382 -18.42 -24.91 -4.21
N CYS A 383 -17.40 -24.05 -4.24
CA CYS A 383 -16.39 -23.94 -5.31
C CYS A 383 -16.97 -23.73 -6.72
N MET A 384 -18.15 -23.11 -6.83
CA MET A 384 -18.73 -22.69 -8.11
C MET A 384 -18.26 -21.28 -8.52
N LEU A 385 -17.95 -20.43 -7.54
CA LEU A 385 -17.33 -19.11 -7.75
C LEU A 385 -15.98 -19.02 -7.04
N LEU A 386 -15.10 -18.21 -7.62
CA LEU A 386 -13.80 -17.81 -7.11
C LEU A 386 -13.88 -16.34 -6.67
N GLY A 387 -13.24 -16.01 -5.55
CA GLY A 387 -13.07 -14.64 -5.07
C GLY A 387 -12.03 -13.86 -5.88
N THR A 388 -11.91 -12.57 -5.56
CA THR A 388 -10.84 -11.69 -6.01
C THR A 388 -10.28 -10.95 -4.80
N GLU A 389 -9.04 -10.47 -4.86
CA GLU A 389 -8.38 -9.72 -3.78
C GLU A 389 -9.25 -8.59 -3.20
N THR A 390 -10.05 -7.94 -4.05
CA THR A 390 -10.92 -6.82 -3.66
C THR A 390 -12.30 -7.23 -3.16
N GLU A 391 -12.68 -8.51 -3.26
CA GLU A 391 -14.01 -9.08 -3.00
C GLU A 391 -15.22 -8.45 -3.75
N LYS A 392 -15.02 -7.34 -4.48
CA LYS A 392 -16.04 -6.60 -5.27
C LYS A 392 -16.43 -7.28 -6.59
N LYS A 393 -15.71 -8.32 -6.99
CA LYS A 393 -15.91 -9.09 -8.23
C LYS A 393 -15.76 -10.58 -7.98
N VAL A 394 -16.39 -11.40 -8.82
CA VAL A 394 -16.33 -12.86 -8.79
C VAL A 394 -15.99 -13.45 -10.15
N LYS A 395 -15.41 -14.64 -10.18
CA LYS A 395 -15.08 -15.40 -11.40
C LYS A 395 -15.62 -16.82 -11.27
N MET A 396 -16.14 -17.40 -12.34
CA MET A 396 -16.49 -18.83 -12.40
C MET A 396 -15.36 -19.59 -13.10
N HIS A 397 -14.94 -20.75 -12.59
CA HIS A 397 -13.98 -21.62 -13.29
C HIS A 397 -14.61 -22.17 -14.57
N ASP A 398 -13.84 -22.34 -15.64
CA ASP A 398 -14.34 -22.58 -17.01
C ASP A 398 -15.19 -23.84 -17.13
N LEU A 399 -14.70 -24.98 -16.61
CA LEU A 399 -15.52 -26.20 -16.56
C LEU A 399 -16.82 -26.06 -15.76
N VAL A 400 -16.87 -25.22 -14.72
CA VAL A 400 -18.12 -24.95 -13.99
C VAL A 400 -19.05 -24.09 -14.85
N ARG A 401 -18.49 -23.12 -15.58
CA ARG A 401 -19.20 -22.27 -16.54
C ARG A 401 -19.80 -23.09 -17.68
N ASP A 402 -19.03 -24.00 -18.27
CA ASP A 402 -19.46 -24.86 -19.37
C ASP A 402 -20.61 -25.78 -18.93
N VAL A 403 -20.50 -26.40 -17.76
CA VAL A 403 -21.58 -27.21 -17.16
C VAL A 403 -22.83 -26.36 -16.89
N ALA A 404 -22.66 -25.17 -16.29
CA ALA A 404 -23.78 -24.26 -16.03
C ALA A 404 -24.49 -23.83 -17.33
N ILE A 405 -23.72 -23.48 -18.38
CA ILE A 405 -24.27 -23.14 -19.70
C ILE A 405 -24.99 -24.33 -20.33
N GLN A 406 -24.46 -25.56 -20.24
CA GLN A 406 -25.10 -26.75 -20.79
C GLN A 406 -26.41 -27.09 -20.07
N ILE A 407 -26.44 -27.01 -18.72
CA ILE A 407 -27.66 -27.22 -17.93
C ILE A 407 -28.70 -26.16 -18.30
N ALA A 408 -28.32 -24.88 -18.27
CA ALA A 408 -29.20 -23.75 -18.57
C ALA A 408 -29.77 -23.82 -20.00
N SER A 409 -28.95 -24.23 -20.98
CA SER A 409 -29.33 -24.35 -22.40
C SER A 409 -30.19 -25.57 -22.74
N SER A 410 -30.57 -26.39 -21.74
CA SER A 410 -31.53 -27.47 -21.94
C SER A 410 -32.96 -26.92 -22.06
N LYS A 411 -33.81 -27.61 -22.84
CA LYS A 411 -35.20 -27.19 -23.12
C LYS A 411 -36.10 -27.06 -21.88
N GLU A 412 -35.65 -27.54 -20.72
CA GLU A 412 -36.40 -27.55 -19.46
C GLU A 412 -36.33 -26.20 -18.73
N HIS A 413 -35.27 -25.40 -18.96
CA HIS A 413 -35.01 -24.18 -18.18
C HIS A 413 -35.17 -22.86 -18.95
N GLY A 414 -35.18 -22.88 -20.28
CA GLY A 414 -35.47 -21.70 -21.11
C GLY A 414 -34.34 -20.67 -21.24
N PHE A 415 -33.10 -20.98 -20.86
CA PHE A 415 -31.98 -20.07 -21.04
C PHE A 415 -31.29 -20.30 -22.40
N MET A 416 -30.82 -19.23 -23.03
CA MET A 416 -29.85 -19.28 -24.12
C MET A 416 -28.65 -18.41 -23.75
N VAL A 417 -27.57 -19.05 -23.28
CA VAL A 417 -26.32 -18.37 -22.96
C VAL A 417 -25.28 -18.74 -24.00
N LYS A 418 -24.87 -17.75 -24.79
CA LYS A 418 -23.68 -17.80 -25.65
C LYS A 418 -22.86 -16.54 -25.40
N ALA A 419 -22.50 -16.29 -24.14
CA ALA A 419 -21.51 -15.27 -23.84
C ALA A 419 -20.24 -15.65 -24.60
N GLY A 420 -19.66 -14.70 -25.35
CA GLY A 420 -18.76 -15.00 -26.46
C GLY A 420 -17.68 -15.99 -26.06
N THR A 421 -17.38 -17.07 -26.79
CA THR A 421 -17.95 -17.63 -28.05
C THR A 421 -17.94 -16.79 -29.35
N GLY A 422 -17.47 -15.54 -29.35
CA GLY A 422 -17.01 -14.81 -30.55
C GLY A 422 -17.98 -14.63 -31.73
N LEU A 423 -19.29 -14.67 -31.48
CA LEU A 423 -20.34 -14.49 -32.50
C LEU A 423 -20.26 -13.10 -33.14
N LYS A 424 -20.44 -13.03 -34.47
CA LYS A 424 -20.60 -11.77 -35.20
C LYS A 424 -22.03 -11.48 -35.62
N GLU A 425 -22.83 -12.52 -35.82
CA GLU A 425 -24.24 -12.43 -36.20
C GLU A 425 -25.11 -13.01 -35.08
N TRP A 426 -26.38 -12.64 -35.05
CA TRP A 426 -27.33 -13.25 -34.12
C TRP A 426 -27.41 -14.78 -34.36
N PRO A 427 -27.45 -15.62 -33.31
CA PRO A 427 -27.40 -17.08 -33.45
C PRO A 427 -28.72 -17.69 -33.95
N MET A 428 -29.14 -17.32 -35.17
CA MET A 428 -30.27 -17.90 -35.89
C MET A 428 -29.99 -19.40 -36.10
N SER A 429 -30.82 -20.23 -35.48
CA SER A 429 -30.76 -21.69 -35.61
C SER A 429 -32.15 -22.22 -35.92
N ASN A 430 -32.27 -23.48 -36.34
CA ASN A 430 -33.56 -24.14 -36.60
C ASN A 430 -34.40 -24.41 -35.33
N LYS A 431 -34.21 -23.62 -34.25
CA LYS A 431 -34.92 -23.71 -32.97
C LYS A 431 -35.79 -22.46 -32.80
N SER A 432 -37.02 -22.64 -32.34
CA SER A 432 -37.87 -21.53 -31.88
C SER A 432 -37.29 -20.91 -30.59
N PHE A 433 -37.42 -19.59 -30.46
CA PHE A 433 -37.08 -18.82 -29.25
C PHE A 433 -38.30 -18.60 -28.33
N GLU A 434 -39.47 -19.16 -28.65
CA GLU A 434 -40.73 -18.88 -27.93
C GLU A 434 -40.70 -19.28 -26.44
N GLY A 435 -39.92 -20.31 -26.10
CA GLY A 435 -39.70 -20.78 -24.73
C GLY A 435 -38.45 -20.21 -24.05
N CYS A 436 -37.81 -19.19 -24.63
CA CYS A 436 -36.65 -18.54 -24.02
C CYS A 436 -37.09 -17.50 -22.97
N THR A 437 -36.70 -17.72 -21.72
CA THR A 437 -36.92 -16.81 -20.58
C THR A 437 -35.73 -15.88 -20.33
N THR A 438 -34.52 -16.31 -20.71
CA THR A 438 -33.28 -15.53 -20.57
C THR A 438 -32.38 -15.73 -21.79
N ILE A 439 -31.85 -14.65 -22.35
CA ILE A 439 -30.86 -14.66 -23.42
C ILE A 439 -29.64 -13.83 -22.99
N SER A 440 -28.44 -14.39 -23.11
CA SER A 440 -27.18 -13.68 -22.88
C SER A 440 -26.17 -13.94 -24.00
N LEU A 441 -25.81 -12.88 -24.71
CA LEU A 441 -24.80 -12.83 -25.77
C LEU A 441 -23.71 -11.78 -25.46
N MET A 442 -23.46 -11.48 -24.18
CA MET A 442 -22.37 -10.59 -23.74
C MET A 442 -20.99 -11.07 -24.22
N GLY A 443 -20.01 -10.18 -24.40
CA GLY A 443 -18.65 -10.55 -24.82
C GLY A 443 -18.49 -10.98 -26.29
N ASN A 444 -19.53 -10.88 -27.13
CA ASN A 444 -19.45 -11.21 -28.56
C ASN A 444 -19.04 -10.03 -29.46
N LYS A 445 -19.55 -8.82 -29.18
CA LYS A 445 -19.51 -7.67 -30.10
C LYS A 445 -20.14 -8.03 -31.45
N LEU A 446 -21.46 -8.29 -31.39
CA LEU A 446 -22.28 -8.60 -32.55
C LEU A 446 -22.26 -7.41 -33.52
N ALA A 447 -22.06 -7.69 -34.81
CA ALA A 447 -22.02 -6.71 -35.89
C ALA A 447 -23.42 -6.40 -36.46
N GLU A 448 -24.40 -7.27 -36.21
CA GLU A 448 -25.79 -7.08 -36.67
C GLU A 448 -26.82 -7.73 -35.73
N LEU A 449 -28.06 -7.23 -35.81
CA LEU A 449 -29.22 -7.76 -35.12
C LEU A 449 -30.37 -8.01 -36.13
N PRO A 450 -31.20 -9.04 -35.91
CA PRO A 450 -32.37 -9.31 -36.74
C PRO A 450 -33.41 -8.19 -36.61
N GLN A 451 -34.18 -7.94 -37.68
CA GLN A 451 -35.22 -6.91 -37.69
C GLN A 451 -36.31 -7.13 -36.62
N GLY A 452 -36.61 -8.38 -36.26
CA GLY A 452 -37.56 -8.72 -35.20
C GLY A 452 -37.40 -10.15 -34.74
N LEU A 453 -37.73 -10.40 -33.47
CA LEU A 453 -37.64 -11.73 -32.83
C LEU A 453 -38.91 -12.05 -32.05
N VAL A 454 -39.39 -13.29 -32.21
CA VAL A 454 -40.55 -13.80 -31.45
C VAL A 454 -40.03 -14.52 -30.20
N CYS A 455 -39.88 -13.78 -29.10
CA CYS A 455 -39.44 -14.27 -27.81
C CYS A 455 -40.44 -13.87 -26.70
N PRO A 456 -41.73 -14.27 -26.77
CA PRO A 456 -42.79 -13.76 -25.90
C PRO A 456 -42.58 -14.02 -24.41
N GLN A 457 -41.81 -15.04 -24.01
CA GLN A 457 -41.53 -15.38 -22.61
C GLN A 457 -40.23 -14.74 -22.07
N LEU A 458 -39.53 -13.94 -22.87
CA LEU A 458 -38.21 -13.42 -22.53
C LEU A 458 -38.29 -12.33 -21.46
N LYS A 459 -37.70 -12.61 -20.29
CA LYS A 459 -37.59 -11.70 -19.15
C LYS A 459 -36.23 -10.99 -19.09
N VAL A 460 -35.13 -11.68 -19.43
CA VAL A 460 -33.77 -11.15 -19.33
C VAL A 460 -33.08 -11.18 -20.68
N LEU A 461 -32.53 -10.03 -21.11
CA LEU A 461 -31.73 -9.90 -22.33
C LEU A 461 -30.42 -9.15 -22.03
N LEU A 462 -29.29 -9.83 -22.20
CA LEU A 462 -27.95 -9.26 -22.01
C LEU A 462 -27.16 -9.34 -23.33
N LEU A 463 -26.76 -8.20 -23.91
CA LEU A 463 -26.16 -8.12 -25.25
C LEU A 463 -24.91 -7.22 -25.27
N GLU A 464 -23.88 -7.66 -26.01
CA GLU A 464 -22.74 -6.81 -26.38
C GLU A 464 -22.63 -6.70 -27.90
N LEU A 465 -22.85 -5.49 -28.42
CA LEU A 465 -22.77 -5.12 -29.84
C LEU A 465 -21.43 -4.46 -30.15
N ASP A 466 -21.10 -4.37 -31.44
CA ASP A 466 -20.07 -3.44 -31.91
C ASP A 466 -20.58 -1.98 -31.86
N TYR A 467 -19.68 -1.02 -31.75
CA TYR A 467 -20.01 0.34 -31.28
C TYR A 467 -20.99 1.11 -32.18
N ASP A 468 -20.89 0.90 -33.50
CA ASP A 468 -21.67 1.63 -34.52
C ASP A 468 -22.88 0.84 -35.05
N VAL A 469 -23.24 -0.28 -34.40
CA VAL A 469 -24.36 -1.12 -34.79
C VAL A 469 -25.68 -0.50 -34.33
N ASN A 470 -26.57 -0.18 -35.27
CA ASN A 470 -27.93 0.29 -34.95
C ASN A 470 -28.82 -0.89 -34.53
N VAL A 471 -29.53 -0.74 -33.41
CA VAL A 471 -30.58 -1.68 -32.98
C VAL A 471 -31.84 -1.44 -33.83
N PRO A 472 -32.37 -2.46 -34.54
CA PRO A 472 -33.58 -2.29 -35.36
C PRO A 472 -34.82 -1.94 -34.53
N GLU A 473 -35.67 -1.04 -35.03
CA GLU A 473 -36.87 -0.56 -34.32
C GLU A 473 -37.80 -1.69 -33.83
N ARG A 474 -37.97 -2.74 -34.64
CA ARG A 474 -38.87 -3.88 -34.33
C ARG A 474 -38.19 -5.00 -33.56
N PHE A 475 -36.93 -4.85 -33.17
CA PHE A 475 -36.16 -5.90 -32.50
C PHE A 475 -36.85 -6.41 -31.22
N PHE A 476 -37.39 -5.49 -30.41
CA PHE A 476 -38.06 -5.80 -29.14
C PHE A 476 -39.58 -6.08 -29.28
N GLU A 477 -40.18 -5.93 -30.46
CA GLU A 477 -41.64 -6.00 -30.66
C GLU A 477 -42.28 -7.32 -30.17
N GLY A 478 -41.53 -8.43 -30.28
CA GLY A 478 -41.95 -9.75 -29.81
C GLY A 478 -41.53 -10.11 -28.38
N MET A 479 -40.95 -9.19 -27.60
CA MET A 479 -40.38 -9.42 -26.26
C MET A 479 -41.25 -8.81 -25.14
N LYS A 480 -42.50 -9.25 -25.02
CA LYS A 480 -43.53 -8.59 -24.19
C LYS A 480 -43.32 -8.70 -22.67
N GLU A 481 -42.65 -9.75 -22.22
CA GLU A 481 -42.41 -10.03 -20.79
C GLU A 481 -41.04 -9.56 -20.28
N ILE A 482 -40.34 -8.69 -21.04
CA ILE A 482 -38.99 -8.25 -20.69
C ILE A 482 -38.97 -7.39 -19.42
N GLU A 483 -38.13 -7.79 -18.47
CA GLU A 483 -37.95 -7.21 -17.13
C GLU A 483 -36.55 -6.64 -16.94
N VAL A 484 -35.54 -7.24 -17.57
CA VAL A 484 -34.12 -6.82 -17.52
C VAL A 484 -33.55 -6.72 -18.93
N LEU A 485 -33.05 -5.54 -19.27
CA LEU A 485 -32.27 -5.28 -20.48
C LEU A 485 -30.91 -4.70 -20.11
N SER A 486 -29.85 -5.39 -20.52
CA SER A 486 -28.46 -4.92 -20.42
C SER A 486 -27.87 -4.89 -21.82
N LEU A 487 -27.57 -3.70 -22.33
CA LEU A 487 -26.97 -3.49 -23.65
C LEU A 487 -25.62 -2.80 -23.49
N LYS A 488 -24.60 -3.36 -24.13
CA LYS A 488 -23.25 -2.81 -24.18
C LYS A 488 -22.84 -2.55 -25.63
N GLY A 489 -22.53 -1.30 -25.96
CA GLY A 489 -22.24 -0.87 -27.33
C GLY A 489 -23.49 -0.75 -28.22
N GLY A 490 -23.30 -0.12 -29.38
CA GLY A 490 -24.34 0.09 -30.38
C GLY A 490 -25.15 1.38 -30.20
N CYS A 491 -26.06 1.61 -31.14
CA CYS A 491 -26.95 2.75 -31.20
C CYS A 491 -28.40 2.30 -30.96
N LEU A 492 -29.04 2.80 -29.91
CA LEU A 492 -30.38 2.41 -29.49
C LEU A 492 -31.32 3.63 -29.50
N SER A 493 -32.39 3.57 -30.29
CA SER A 493 -33.56 4.45 -30.09
C SER A 493 -34.43 3.86 -28.99
N LEU A 494 -34.71 4.64 -27.93
CA LEU A 494 -35.59 4.18 -26.85
C LEU A 494 -37.07 4.09 -27.28
N GLN A 495 -37.43 4.59 -28.47
CA GLN A 495 -38.75 4.33 -29.06
C GLN A 495 -38.96 2.83 -29.32
N SER A 496 -37.91 2.08 -29.66
CA SER A 496 -37.99 0.62 -29.86
C SER A 496 -38.42 -0.16 -28.60
N LEU A 497 -38.30 0.45 -27.42
CA LEU A 497 -38.73 -0.12 -26.13
C LEU A 497 -40.13 0.32 -25.70
N GLU A 498 -40.89 1.04 -26.55
CA GLU A 498 -42.18 1.63 -26.15
C GLU A 498 -43.25 0.63 -25.72
N PHE A 499 -43.12 -0.63 -26.14
CA PHE A 499 -44.00 -1.75 -25.78
C PHE A 499 -43.47 -2.60 -24.62
N SER A 500 -42.23 -2.37 -24.17
CA SER A 500 -41.54 -3.12 -23.10
C SER A 500 -41.97 -2.63 -21.71
N THR A 501 -43.26 -2.49 -21.45
CA THR A 501 -43.81 -1.84 -20.24
C THR A 501 -43.57 -2.62 -18.94
N ASN A 502 -43.12 -3.88 -19.03
CA ASN A 502 -42.70 -4.70 -17.91
C ASN A 502 -41.25 -4.45 -17.44
N LEU A 503 -40.47 -3.63 -18.16
CA LEU A 503 -39.06 -3.42 -17.89
C LEU A 503 -38.83 -2.76 -16.52
N GLN A 504 -37.98 -3.38 -15.69
CA GLN A 504 -37.63 -2.95 -14.34
C GLN A 504 -36.15 -2.54 -14.21
N SER A 505 -35.25 -3.15 -14.97
CA SER A 505 -33.84 -2.73 -15.08
C SER A 505 -33.43 -2.49 -16.52
N LEU A 506 -32.98 -1.26 -16.82
CA LEU A 506 -32.40 -0.86 -18.10
C LEU A 506 -30.97 -0.37 -17.86
N LEU A 507 -29.98 -1.17 -18.30
CA LEU A 507 -28.56 -0.81 -18.25
C LEU A 507 -28.02 -0.64 -19.66
N LEU A 508 -27.55 0.56 -19.97
CA LEU A 508 -26.93 0.94 -21.24
C LEU A 508 -25.48 1.31 -20.94
N MET A 509 -24.54 0.58 -21.54
CA MET A 509 -23.11 0.70 -21.32
C MET A 509 -22.41 1.05 -22.63
N PHE A 510 -21.68 2.17 -22.71
CA PHE A 510 -21.01 2.60 -23.95
C PHE A 510 -21.97 2.69 -25.16
N CYS A 511 -23.24 3.05 -24.94
CA CYS A 511 -24.27 3.12 -25.98
C CYS A 511 -24.45 4.55 -26.51
N LYS A 512 -24.82 4.68 -27.79
CA LYS A 512 -25.40 5.92 -28.35
C LYS A 512 -26.92 5.82 -28.22
N CYS A 513 -27.56 6.78 -27.54
CA CYS A 513 -28.97 6.68 -27.16
C CYS A 513 -29.79 7.84 -27.74
N ASN A 514 -30.86 7.53 -28.48
CA ASN A 514 -31.77 8.51 -29.09
C ASN A 514 -33.21 8.35 -28.55
N ASP A 515 -34.08 9.32 -28.83
CA ASP A 515 -35.53 9.28 -28.55
C ASP A 515 -35.89 9.06 -27.08
N LEU A 516 -35.09 9.65 -26.18
CA LEU A 516 -35.12 9.43 -24.73
C LEU A 516 -36.45 9.79 -24.07
N ILE A 517 -37.27 10.65 -24.72
CA ILE A 517 -38.66 10.97 -24.33
C ILE A 517 -39.49 9.68 -24.11
N SER A 518 -39.19 8.60 -24.83
CA SER A 518 -39.88 7.32 -24.73
C SER A 518 -39.75 6.64 -23.36
N LEU A 519 -38.75 7.02 -22.55
CA LEU A 519 -38.56 6.53 -21.17
C LEU A 519 -39.83 6.67 -20.33
N ARG A 520 -40.63 7.71 -20.53
CA ARG A 520 -41.88 7.94 -19.77
C ARG A 520 -42.87 6.77 -19.81
N LYS A 521 -42.79 5.90 -20.83
CA LYS A 521 -43.65 4.72 -20.98
C LYS A 521 -43.24 3.57 -20.04
N LEU A 522 -42.00 3.56 -19.56
CA LEU A 522 -41.41 2.50 -18.73
C LEU A 522 -41.73 2.70 -17.23
N GLN A 523 -43.01 2.83 -16.89
CA GLN A 523 -43.48 3.20 -15.55
C GLN A 523 -43.14 2.19 -14.43
N ARG A 524 -42.63 1.00 -14.77
CA ARG A 524 -42.17 -0.03 -13.82
C ARG A 524 -40.66 0.01 -13.55
N LEU A 525 -39.92 0.93 -14.19
CA LEU A 525 -38.46 0.96 -14.14
C LEU A 525 -37.96 1.34 -12.74
N LYS A 526 -37.19 0.44 -12.12
CA LYS A 526 -36.51 0.59 -10.83
C LYS A 526 -35.05 1.02 -10.99
N ILE A 527 -34.39 0.60 -12.06
CA ILE A 527 -32.98 0.84 -12.32
C ILE A 527 -32.80 1.38 -13.75
N LEU A 528 -32.19 2.56 -13.85
CA LEU A 528 -31.81 3.20 -15.11
C LEU A 528 -30.32 3.53 -15.09
N GLY A 529 -29.54 2.94 -15.99
CA GLY A 529 -28.11 3.17 -16.14
C GLY A 529 -27.74 3.62 -17.54
N PHE A 530 -27.11 4.79 -17.65
CA PHE A 530 -26.36 5.28 -18.81
C PHE A 530 -24.87 5.33 -18.44
N MET A 531 -24.23 4.17 -18.34
CA MET A 531 -22.82 4.10 -17.95
C MET A 531 -21.95 4.32 -19.19
N TRP A 532 -20.98 5.22 -19.11
CA TRP A 532 -20.01 5.52 -20.18
C TRP A 532 -20.66 5.89 -21.53
N CYS A 533 -21.86 6.45 -21.52
CA CYS A 533 -22.60 6.85 -22.72
C CYS A 533 -22.15 8.26 -23.15
N ASP A 534 -20.91 8.37 -23.66
CA ASP A 534 -20.23 9.64 -23.99
C ASP A 534 -20.95 10.56 -25.00
N PHE A 535 -22.02 10.09 -25.66
CA PHE A 535 -22.87 10.88 -26.57
C PHE A 535 -24.12 11.48 -25.90
N LEU A 536 -24.36 11.21 -24.62
CA LEU A 536 -25.51 11.72 -23.87
C LEU A 536 -25.26 13.17 -23.41
N GLU A 537 -25.79 14.15 -24.14
CA GLU A 537 -25.62 15.59 -23.81
C GLU A 537 -26.61 16.12 -22.76
N GLU A 538 -27.79 15.49 -22.66
CA GLU A 538 -28.92 15.91 -21.81
C GLU A 538 -29.70 14.70 -21.28
N LEU A 539 -30.16 14.78 -20.02
CA LEU A 539 -31.22 13.90 -19.52
C LEU A 539 -32.60 14.49 -19.87
N PRO A 540 -33.57 13.69 -20.39
CA PRO A 540 -34.92 14.17 -20.65
C PRO A 540 -35.69 14.42 -19.35
N ASP A 541 -36.53 15.45 -19.32
CA ASP A 541 -37.37 15.81 -18.16
C ASP A 541 -38.34 14.67 -17.77
N GLU A 542 -38.72 13.85 -18.77
CA GLU A 542 -39.50 12.63 -18.66
C GLU A 542 -38.95 11.59 -17.67
N ILE A 543 -37.65 11.57 -17.35
CA ILE A 543 -37.12 10.69 -16.29
C ILE A 543 -37.80 10.99 -14.96
N GLY A 544 -38.16 12.25 -14.69
CA GLY A 544 -38.92 12.64 -13.51
C GLY A 544 -40.37 12.10 -13.47
N GLU A 545 -40.88 11.45 -14.53
CA GLU A 545 -42.16 10.72 -14.51
C GLU A 545 -42.00 9.27 -13.99
N LEU A 546 -40.78 8.76 -13.78
CA LEU A 546 -40.49 7.39 -13.36
C LEU A 546 -40.62 7.18 -11.84
N LYS A 547 -41.86 6.97 -11.38
CA LYS A 547 -42.21 6.92 -9.95
C LYS A 547 -41.61 5.76 -9.16
N GLU A 548 -41.25 4.66 -9.82
CA GLU A 548 -40.64 3.47 -9.20
C GLU A 548 -39.12 3.46 -9.23
N LEU A 549 -38.48 4.50 -9.78
CA LEU A 549 -37.02 4.55 -9.95
C LEU A 549 -36.30 4.67 -8.60
N ARG A 550 -35.37 3.74 -8.36
CA ARG A 550 -34.55 3.62 -7.15
C ARG A 550 -33.07 3.81 -7.43
N LEU A 551 -32.58 3.47 -8.63
CA LEU A 551 -31.19 3.70 -9.06
C LEU A 551 -31.17 4.52 -10.36
N LEU A 552 -30.45 5.64 -10.35
CA LEU A 552 -30.07 6.39 -11.54
C LEU A 552 -28.54 6.48 -11.63
N ASP A 553 -27.95 5.86 -12.64
CA ASP A 553 -26.51 5.87 -12.89
C ASP A 553 -26.21 6.51 -14.24
N VAL A 554 -25.42 7.58 -14.26
CA VAL A 554 -24.92 8.26 -15.47
C VAL A 554 -23.39 8.33 -15.47
N THR A 555 -22.74 7.46 -14.70
CA THR A 555 -21.29 7.45 -14.48
C THR A 555 -20.53 7.30 -15.79
N GLY A 556 -19.64 8.26 -16.07
CA GLY A 556 -18.81 8.28 -17.26
C GLY A 556 -19.48 8.90 -18.48
N CYS A 557 -20.66 9.53 -18.38
CA CYS A 557 -21.24 10.31 -19.48
C CYS A 557 -20.54 11.68 -19.64
N ARG A 558 -19.36 11.72 -20.26
CA ARG A 558 -18.49 12.92 -20.26
C ARG A 558 -19.03 14.13 -21.01
N SER A 559 -20.02 13.95 -21.89
CA SER A 559 -20.66 15.03 -22.65
C SER A 559 -21.93 15.57 -21.98
N LEU A 560 -22.33 15.05 -20.82
CA LEU A 560 -23.59 15.43 -20.16
C LEU A 560 -23.48 16.88 -19.63
N ARG A 561 -24.15 17.79 -20.34
CA ARG A 561 -24.16 19.23 -20.06
C ARG A 561 -25.43 19.69 -19.36
N ARG A 562 -26.54 18.94 -19.51
CA ARG A 562 -27.83 19.31 -18.93
C ARG A 562 -28.50 18.18 -18.15
N ILE A 563 -28.88 18.49 -16.91
CA ILE A 563 -29.84 17.72 -16.12
C ILE A 563 -30.96 18.72 -15.81
N PRO A 564 -32.18 18.59 -16.36
CA PRO A 564 -33.25 19.56 -16.18
C PRO A 564 -33.55 19.89 -14.72
N VAL A 565 -33.82 21.18 -14.46
CA VAL A 565 -34.20 21.68 -13.13
C VAL A 565 -35.41 20.95 -12.56
N ASN A 566 -35.37 20.61 -11.27
CA ASN A 566 -36.36 19.80 -10.55
C ASN A 566 -36.48 18.33 -10.99
N LEU A 567 -35.71 17.82 -11.97
CA LEU A 567 -35.79 16.42 -12.40
C LEU A 567 -35.45 15.47 -11.27
N ILE A 568 -34.31 15.69 -10.61
CA ILE A 568 -33.83 14.83 -9.52
C ILE A 568 -34.84 14.89 -8.37
N GLY A 569 -35.30 16.09 -8.02
CA GLY A 569 -36.26 16.33 -6.94
C GLY A 569 -37.61 15.63 -7.09
N ARG A 570 -38.00 15.19 -8.30
CA ARG A 570 -39.24 14.43 -8.56
C ARG A 570 -39.12 12.92 -8.27
N LEU A 571 -37.90 12.37 -8.22
CA LEU A 571 -37.64 10.92 -8.08
C LEU A 571 -37.79 10.43 -6.62
N LYS A 572 -39.01 10.45 -6.08
CA LYS A 572 -39.25 10.24 -4.62
C LYS A 572 -38.81 8.90 -4.03
N LYS A 573 -38.62 7.86 -4.85
CA LYS A 573 -38.12 6.54 -4.41
C LYS A 573 -36.62 6.34 -4.66
N LEU A 574 -35.88 7.36 -5.09
CA LEU A 574 -34.46 7.23 -5.41
C LEU A 574 -33.64 6.90 -4.16
N GLU A 575 -32.96 5.76 -4.21
CA GLU A 575 -32.07 5.23 -3.17
C GLU A 575 -30.60 5.45 -3.54
N GLU A 576 -30.26 5.33 -4.83
CA GLU A 576 -28.90 5.48 -5.35
C GLU A 576 -28.85 6.45 -6.55
N LEU A 577 -28.07 7.53 -6.42
CA LEU A 577 -27.78 8.48 -7.49
C LEU A 577 -26.28 8.47 -7.80
N LEU A 578 -25.92 7.92 -8.95
CA LEU A 578 -24.53 7.71 -9.38
C LEU A 578 -24.23 8.58 -10.60
N ILE A 579 -23.91 9.84 -10.39
CA ILE A 579 -23.47 10.77 -11.43
C ILE A 579 -21.97 10.59 -11.72
N GLY A 580 -21.14 10.35 -10.70
CA GLY A 580 -19.70 10.12 -10.88
C GLY A 580 -18.87 11.40 -11.07
N GLY A 581 -17.60 11.35 -10.64
CA GLY A 581 -16.67 12.48 -10.60
C GLY A 581 -16.26 13.13 -11.94
N SER A 582 -16.79 12.69 -13.08
CA SER A 582 -16.42 13.20 -14.41
C SER A 582 -17.58 13.36 -15.41
N SER A 583 -18.83 13.12 -15.01
CA SER A 583 -19.96 13.10 -15.94
C SER A 583 -20.71 14.42 -16.04
N PHE A 584 -20.91 15.12 -14.91
CA PHE A 584 -21.69 16.36 -14.88
C PHE A 584 -21.02 17.43 -14.02
N THR A 585 -20.90 18.64 -14.58
CA THR A 585 -20.38 19.84 -13.92
C THR A 585 -21.29 21.06 -14.15
N GLY A 586 -22.57 20.83 -14.43
CA GLY A 586 -23.52 21.88 -14.82
C GLY A 586 -24.46 22.36 -13.70
N TRP A 587 -24.18 22.04 -12.44
CA TRP A 587 -25.08 22.34 -11.31
C TRP A 587 -25.38 23.84 -11.17
N ASP A 588 -26.67 24.17 -11.04
CA ASP A 588 -27.11 25.55 -10.87
C ASP A 588 -26.88 26.06 -9.43
N ALA A 589 -26.36 27.28 -9.33
CA ALA A 589 -26.13 28.01 -8.09
C ALA A 589 -27.41 28.72 -7.63
N VAL A 590 -27.81 28.51 -6.36
CA VAL A 590 -29.06 29.06 -5.85
C VAL A 590 -28.97 30.59 -5.70
N GLY A 591 -29.84 31.30 -6.44
CA GLY A 591 -29.93 32.76 -6.39
C GLY A 591 -28.95 33.50 -7.32
N CYS A 592 -28.30 32.81 -8.26
CA CYS A 592 -27.43 33.41 -9.27
C CYS A 592 -28.03 33.29 -10.68
N ASP A 593 -28.33 34.42 -11.32
CA ASP A 593 -28.97 34.45 -12.66
C ASP A 593 -28.04 33.98 -13.81
N SER A 594 -26.78 33.66 -13.53
CA SER A 594 -25.71 33.49 -14.53
C SER A 594 -25.82 32.24 -15.42
N THR A 595 -26.56 31.22 -15.02
CA THR A 595 -26.80 29.99 -15.81
C THR A 595 -28.19 29.91 -16.44
N GLY A 596 -29.07 30.88 -16.16
CA GLY A 596 -30.46 30.89 -16.64
C GLY A 596 -31.42 29.95 -15.88
N GLY A 597 -30.98 29.26 -14.82
CA GLY A 597 -31.85 28.49 -13.93
C GLY A 597 -32.50 27.25 -14.55
N MET A 598 -31.84 26.63 -15.54
CA MET A 598 -32.40 25.51 -16.33
C MET A 598 -31.85 24.14 -15.93
N ASN A 599 -30.80 24.10 -15.09
CA ASN A 599 -30.14 22.87 -14.66
C ASN A 599 -30.53 22.50 -13.22
N ALA A 600 -30.28 21.24 -12.87
CA ALA A 600 -30.51 20.75 -11.52
C ALA A 600 -29.61 21.47 -10.51
N SER A 601 -30.16 21.72 -9.32
CA SER A 601 -29.47 22.33 -8.19
C SER A 601 -29.35 21.34 -7.04
N LEU A 602 -28.30 21.46 -6.21
CA LEU A 602 -28.06 20.50 -5.13
C LEU A 602 -29.21 20.44 -4.13
N THR A 603 -29.99 21.51 -3.96
CA THR A 603 -31.23 21.54 -3.14
C THR A 603 -32.22 20.44 -3.47
N GLU A 604 -32.23 19.92 -4.70
CA GLU A 604 -33.11 18.82 -5.09
C GLU A 604 -32.83 17.52 -4.33
N LEU A 605 -31.59 17.31 -3.88
CA LEU A 605 -31.22 16.15 -3.07
C LEU A 605 -31.95 16.12 -1.73
N ASN A 606 -32.27 17.29 -1.15
CA ASN A 606 -33.03 17.40 0.10
C ASN A 606 -34.48 16.93 -0.05
N LEU A 607 -34.96 16.80 -1.28
CA LEU A 607 -36.30 16.31 -1.61
C LEU A 607 -36.37 14.77 -1.74
N LEU A 608 -35.25 14.07 -1.53
CA LEU A 608 -35.07 12.63 -1.64
C LEU A 608 -34.92 11.96 -0.26
N SER A 609 -36.03 11.55 0.34
CA SER A 609 -36.06 10.94 1.68
C SER A 609 -35.45 9.53 1.77
N HIS A 610 -35.24 8.86 0.63
CA HIS A 610 -34.72 7.49 0.55
C HIS A 610 -33.26 7.42 0.08
N LEU A 611 -32.63 8.55 -0.27
CA LEU A 611 -31.29 8.57 -0.85
C LEU A 611 -30.25 8.08 0.16
N ALA A 612 -29.69 6.91 -0.12
CA ALA A 612 -28.69 6.23 0.69
C ALA A 612 -27.31 6.19 0.02
N VAL A 613 -27.24 6.23 -1.32
CA VAL A 613 -25.97 6.25 -2.07
C VAL A 613 -25.91 7.45 -3.01
N LEU A 614 -24.81 8.22 -2.95
CA LEU A 614 -24.60 9.40 -3.78
C LEU A 614 -23.18 9.48 -4.33
N SER A 615 -23.02 9.48 -5.65
CA SER A 615 -21.77 9.82 -6.31
C SER A 615 -21.99 11.01 -7.25
N LEU A 616 -21.24 12.10 -7.11
CA LEU A 616 -21.35 13.27 -8.00
C LEU A 616 -20.10 14.17 -7.93
N ARG A 617 -20.01 15.14 -8.84
CA ARG A 617 -19.04 16.24 -8.79
C ARG A 617 -19.73 17.57 -8.60
N ILE A 618 -19.26 18.35 -7.63
CA ILE A 618 -19.61 19.75 -7.40
C ILE A 618 -18.40 20.58 -7.88
N PRO A 619 -18.50 21.25 -9.03
CA PRO A 619 -17.34 21.90 -9.66
C PRO A 619 -16.94 23.22 -8.98
N ARG A 620 -17.88 23.87 -8.26
CA ARG A 620 -17.69 25.16 -7.59
C ARG A 620 -18.55 25.26 -6.34
N VAL A 621 -18.16 26.08 -5.37
CA VAL A 621 -18.86 26.17 -4.08
C VAL A 621 -20.20 26.93 -4.16
N GLU A 622 -20.40 27.81 -5.14
CA GLU A 622 -21.68 28.52 -5.33
C GLU A 622 -22.84 27.58 -5.71
N CYS A 623 -22.52 26.39 -6.23
CA CYS A 623 -23.49 25.32 -6.45
C CYS A 623 -24.06 24.77 -5.12
N ILE A 624 -23.40 25.01 -3.99
CA ILE A 624 -23.81 24.61 -2.63
C ILE A 624 -24.54 25.79 -1.96
N PRO A 625 -25.86 25.66 -1.67
CA PRO A 625 -26.59 26.66 -0.91
C PRO A 625 -26.04 26.82 0.52
N ARG A 626 -26.08 28.04 1.07
CA ARG A 626 -25.50 28.39 2.39
C ARG A 626 -25.99 27.53 3.56
N ASP A 627 -27.24 27.06 3.49
CA ASP A 627 -27.89 26.21 4.51
C ASP A 627 -28.15 24.78 4.00
N PHE A 628 -27.38 24.32 3.01
CA PHE A 628 -27.53 22.99 2.43
C PHE A 628 -26.96 21.90 3.34
N VAL A 629 -27.75 20.84 3.55
CA VAL A 629 -27.38 19.67 4.36
C VAL A 629 -27.62 18.44 3.50
N PHE A 630 -26.57 17.65 3.23
CA PHE A 630 -26.73 16.39 2.50
C PHE A 630 -27.71 15.44 3.23
N PRO A 631 -28.51 14.64 2.48
CA PRO A 631 -29.31 13.56 3.05
C PRO A 631 -28.49 12.57 3.88
N ARG A 632 -29.17 11.68 4.62
CA ARG A 632 -28.52 10.64 5.45
C ARG A 632 -28.00 9.49 4.59
N LEU A 633 -26.84 9.73 3.95
CA LEU A 633 -26.16 8.79 3.07
C LEU A 633 -25.47 7.67 3.85
N LEU A 634 -25.61 6.43 3.37
CA LEU A 634 -24.86 5.26 3.83
C LEU A 634 -23.50 5.15 3.12
N LYS A 635 -23.41 5.59 1.85
CA LYS A 635 -22.21 5.51 1.02
C LYS A 635 -22.16 6.71 0.08
N TYR A 636 -21.01 7.34 -0.10
CA TYR A 636 -20.87 8.43 -1.05
C TYR A 636 -19.47 8.57 -1.65
N ASP A 637 -19.43 9.30 -2.78
CA ASP A 637 -18.26 9.66 -3.60
C ASP A 637 -18.54 11.07 -4.17
N ILE A 638 -18.25 12.09 -3.35
CA ILE A 638 -18.58 13.49 -3.66
C ILE A 638 -17.27 14.20 -3.97
N VAL A 639 -17.08 14.56 -5.24
CA VAL A 639 -15.92 15.30 -5.73
C VAL A 639 -16.20 16.80 -5.62
N LEU A 640 -15.40 17.52 -4.83
CA LEU A 640 -15.34 18.99 -4.88
C LEU A 640 -14.16 19.41 -5.78
N GLY A 641 -14.39 20.34 -6.70
CA GLY A 641 -13.30 20.86 -7.54
C GLY A 641 -12.69 19.81 -8.47
N GLY A 642 -11.43 19.41 -8.23
CA GLY A 642 -10.54 18.73 -9.19
C GLY A 642 -10.47 17.19 -9.20
N TRP A 643 -10.60 16.49 -8.06
CA TRP A 643 -10.09 15.12 -7.88
C TRP A 643 -11.06 14.12 -7.21
N LEU A 644 -10.82 12.80 -7.38
CA LEU A 644 -11.69 11.68 -6.99
C LEU A 644 -11.55 11.24 -5.53
N PHE A 645 -12.66 10.86 -4.85
CA PHE A 645 -12.62 10.29 -3.49
C PHE A 645 -13.58 9.11 -3.25
N PRO A 646 -13.06 7.91 -2.92
CA PRO A 646 -13.82 6.91 -2.19
C PRO A 646 -13.70 7.09 -0.67
N THR A 647 -14.84 7.11 0.02
CA THR A 647 -15.05 6.92 1.48
C THR A 647 -14.73 8.06 2.47
N VAL A 648 -15.24 7.88 3.70
CA VAL A 648 -16.00 8.89 4.50
C VAL A 648 -15.19 9.59 5.60
N SER A 649 -13.93 9.23 5.82
CA SER A 649 -13.09 9.84 6.88
C SER A 649 -12.44 11.15 6.46
N GLN A 650 -12.42 11.46 5.15
CA GLN A 650 -11.59 12.50 4.54
C GLN A 650 -12.42 13.61 3.88
N ILE A 651 -12.05 14.87 4.09
CA ILE A 651 -12.51 16.02 3.29
C ILE A 651 -11.30 16.62 2.58
N ASP A 652 -11.32 16.71 1.25
CA ASP A 652 -10.31 17.40 0.45
C ASP A 652 -10.93 18.57 -0.33
N PHE A 653 -10.24 19.71 -0.36
CA PHE A 653 -10.57 20.86 -1.19
C PHE A 653 -9.38 21.14 -2.09
N ASP A 654 -9.48 21.01 -3.42
CA ASP A 654 -8.41 21.48 -4.32
C ASP A 654 -8.90 22.52 -5.33
N ASN A 655 -8.15 23.62 -5.42
CA ASN A 655 -8.26 24.67 -6.43
C ASN A 655 -9.64 25.35 -6.46
N VAL A 656 -10.19 25.58 -5.27
CA VAL A 656 -11.50 26.23 -5.08
C VAL A 656 -11.34 27.75 -5.03
N GLU A 657 -11.78 28.42 -6.09
CA GLU A 657 -11.96 29.88 -6.13
C GLU A 657 -13.28 30.27 -5.41
N GLY A 658 -13.28 31.39 -4.69
CA GLY A 658 -14.44 31.94 -3.97
C GLY A 658 -14.70 31.36 -2.56
N LEU A 659 -13.85 30.48 -2.05
CA LEU A 659 -14.02 29.85 -0.73
C LEU A 659 -13.52 30.75 0.43
N GLU A 660 -14.22 31.85 0.69
CA GLU A 660 -13.84 32.84 1.73
C GLU A 660 -13.77 32.23 3.15
N ASN A 661 -14.63 31.25 3.44
CA ASN A 661 -14.73 30.53 4.73
C ASN A 661 -15.36 29.15 4.50
N ILE A 662 -15.01 28.12 5.29
CA ILE A 662 -15.83 26.89 5.37
C ILE A 662 -17.09 27.17 6.21
N ALA A 663 -18.07 27.79 5.56
CA ALA A 663 -19.30 28.24 6.19
C ALA A 663 -20.39 27.15 6.19
N LEU A 664 -20.26 26.15 7.07
CA LEU A 664 -21.46 25.52 7.63
C LEU A 664 -22.15 26.55 8.54
N SER A 665 -23.32 27.02 8.12
CA SER A 665 -24.21 27.93 8.87
C SER A 665 -24.97 27.13 9.93
N CYS A 666 -25.02 27.62 11.18
CA CYS A 666 -25.59 26.89 12.31
C CYS A 666 -26.87 27.55 12.88
N ASP A 667 -27.29 28.68 12.32
CA ASP A 667 -28.14 29.65 13.01
C ASP A 667 -29.59 29.68 12.50
N GLN A 668 -30.27 28.52 12.54
CA GLN A 668 -31.73 28.45 12.78
C GLN A 668 -32.24 27.01 12.94
N MET A 669 -32.45 26.58 14.20
CA MET A 669 -33.79 26.27 14.73
C MET A 669 -33.68 25.70 16.16
N THR A 670 -34.02 26.54 17.14
CA THR A 670 -34.41 26.08 18.47
C THR A 670 -35.72 25.29 18.43
N SER A 671 -35.93 24.42 19.42
CA SER A 671 -37.20 23.71 19.71
C SER A 671 -37.82 22.86 18.59
N HIS A 672 -37.27 21.66 18.36
CA HIS A 672 -37.92 20.37 18.72
C HIS A 672 -37.30 19.19 17.95
N GLY A 673 -36.34 18.50 18.58
CA GLY A 673 -35.73 17.28 18.03
C GLY A 673 -34.34 17.02 18.58
N HIS A 674 -34.24 16.30 19.70
CA HIS A 674 -32.93 15.91 20.25
C HIS A 674 -32.25 14.87 19.35
N GLY A 675 -31.28 15.32 18.54
CA GLY A 675 -30.52 14.46 17.62
C GLY A 675 -30.05 15.18 16.36
N SER A 676 -29.52 16.41 16.52
CA SER A 676 -29.10 17.29 15.43
C SER A 676 -27.62 17.67 15.53
N GLN A 677 -26.97 17.80 14.37
CA GLN A 677 -25.60 18.33 14.13
C GLN A 677 -24.41 17.57 14.76
N LYS A 678 -24.49 17.08 16.00
CA LYS A 678 -23.34 16.48 16.72
C LYS A 678 -22.69 15.30 15.99
N ASP A 679 -23.48 14.46 15.32
CA ASP A 679 -23.01 13.16 14.79
C ASP A 679 -22.22 13.25 13.47
N PHE A 680 -22.23 14.39 12.77
CA PHE A 680 -21.53 14.57 11.49
C PHE A 680 -20.08 15.00 11.69
N LEU A 681 -19.86 16.13 12.37
CA LEU A 681 -18.52 16.67 12.63
C LEU A 681 -17.68 15.76 13.55
N GLN A 682 -18.32 14.90 14.35
CA GLN A 682 -17.64 13.88 15.16
C GLN A 682 -17.12 12.67 14.35
N ARG A 683 -17.21 12.66 13.02
CA ARG A 683 -16.64 11.59 12.16
C ARG A 683 -15.52 12.07 11.23
N LEU A 684 -15.10 13.33 11.37
CA LEU A 684 -14.03 13.90 10.56
C LEU A 684 -12.67 13.49 11.15
N GLU A 685 -11.90 12.73 10.38
CA GLU A 685 -10.58 12.22 10.80
C GLU A 685 -9.47 12.87 9.95
N ASP A 686 -9.60 12.90 8.62
CA ASP A 686 -8.62 13.51 7.73
C ASP A 686 -9.17 14.79 7.05
N VAL A 687 -8.37 15.85 6.99
CA VAL A 687 -8.67 17.05 6.19
C VAL A 687 -7.49 17.38 5.28
N LYS A 688 -7.77 17.65 4.02
CA LYS A 688 -6.81 18.07 3.00
C LYS A 688 -7.30 19.34 2.31
N VAL A 689 -6.41 20.27 2.02
CA VAL A 689 -6.75 21.58 1.42
C VAL A 689 -5.62 22.02 0.52
N LYS A 690 -5.86 22.21 -0.77
CA LYS A 690 -4.83 22.52 -1.76
C LYS A 690 -5.29 23.66 -2.67
N SER A 691 -4.37 24.56 -3.01
CA SER A 691 -4.56 25.57 -4.06
C SER A 691 -5.77 26.51 -3.87
N CYS A 692 -6.37 26.59 -2.66
CA CYS A 692 -7.57 27.38 -2.39
C CYS A 692 -7.17 28.84 -2.12
N ARG A 693 -7.61 29.77 -2.99
CA ARG A 693 -7.08 31.14 -2.99
C ARG A 693 -7.72 32.09 -2.00
N ASP A 694 -8.95 31.84 -1.56
CA ASP A 694 -9.75 32.81 -0.79
C ASP A 694 -9.98 32.41 0.68
N ILE A 695 -9.53 31.23 1.12
CA ILE A 695 -9.70 30.79 2.52
C ILE A 695 -8.81 31.66 3.41
N HIS A 696 -9.38 32.37 4.38
CA HIS A 696 -8.62 33.10 5.40
C HIS A 696 -8.43 32.33 6.72
N THR A 697 -9.44 31.57 7.15
CA THR A 697 -9.40 30.71 8.35
C THR A 697 -9.98 29.34 8.01
N LEU A 698 -9.25 28.25 8.27
CA LEU A 698 -9.71 26.90 7.91
C LEU A 698 -10.74 26.33 8.91
N PHE A 699 -10.37 26.31 10.20
CA PHE A 699 -11.23 25.81 11.28
C PHE A 699 -11.66 26.97 12.20
N PRO A 700 -12.77 27.67 11.89
CA PRO A 700 -13.29 28.77 12.73
C PRO A 700 -13.81 28.27 14.09
N ALA A 701 -13.87 29.14 15.11
CA ALA A 701 -14.19 28.75 16.50
C ALA A 701 -15.47 27.93 16.68
N LYS A 702 -16.49 28.18 15.84
CA LYS A 702 -17.74 27.40 15.76
C LYS A 702 -17.55 25.89 15.49
N TRP A 703 -16.38 25.47 15.00
CA TRP A 703 -16.07 24.07 14.66
C TRP A 703 -15.34 23.30 15.77
N ARG A 704 -15.21 23.88 16.98
CA ARG A 704 -14.53 23.28 18.14
C ARG A 704 -14.86 21.79 18.40
N GLN A 705 -16.10 21.37 18.15
CA GLN A 705 -16.53 19.97 18.33
C GLN A 705 -16.01 19.00 17.25
N ALA A 706 -15.70 19.48 16.04
CA ALA A 706 -15.11 18.69 14.95
C ALA A 706 -13.66 18.27 15.23
N LEU A 707 -12.93 19.10 16.00
CA LEU A 707 -11.50 18.95 16.26
C LEU A 707 -11.13 17.78 17.20
N ASN A 708 -12.11 17.02 17.70
CA ASN A 708 -11.88 15.96 18.68
C ASN A 708 -11.40 14.63 18.05
N ASN A 709 -11.91 14.30 16.85
CA ASN A 709 -11.61 13.03 16.18
C ASN A 709 -10.68 13.18 14.96
N LEU A 710 -10.25 14.41 14.68
CA LEU A 710 -9.30 14.75 13.62
C LEU A 710 -7.94 14.08 13.89
N THR A 711 -7.50 13.20 12.97
CA THR A 711 -6.26 12.41 13.00
C THR A 711 -5.19 12.94 12.03
N SER A 712 -5.56 13.59 10.92
CA SER A 712 -4.62 14.16 9.94
C SER A 712 -5.12 15.49 9.36
N VAL A 713 -4.21 16.45 9.17
CA VAL A 713 -4.46 17.69 8.41
C VAL A 713 -3.31 17.94 7.44
N GLU A 714 -3.62 18.18 6.16
CA GLU A 714 -2.67 18.54 5.10
C GLU A 714 -3.16 19.79 4.37
N ILE A 715 -2.37 20.87 4.36
CA ILE A 715 -2.71 22.13 3.66
C ILE A 715 -1.56 22.48 2.72
N ALA A 716 -1.83 22.73 1.44
CA ALA A 716 -0.86 23.13 0.44
C ALA A 716 -1.32 24.34 -0.38
N HIS A 717 -0.42 25.25 -0.77
CA HIS A 717 -0.66 26.27 -1.81
C HIS A 717 -1.90 27.17 -1.62
N CYS A 718 -2.37 27.37 -0.38
CA CYS A 718 -3.52 28.24 -0.11
C CYS A 718 -3.03 29.67 0.16
N GLU A 719 -3.15 30.55 -0.83
CA GLU A 719 -2.45 31.83 -0.86
C GLU A 719 -2.93 32.85 0.19
N SER A 720 -4.23 32.89 0.51
CA SER A 720 -4.80 33.87 1.46
C SER A 720 -5.00 33.35 2.89
N LEU A 721 -4.55 32.12 3.20
CA LEU A 721 -4.80 31.50 4.50
C LEU A 721 -3.95 32.17 5.58
N GLU A 722 -4.59 32.93 6.46
CA GLU A 722 -3.95 33.63 7.57
C GLU A 722 -3.82 32.74 8.82
N GLU A 723 -4.78 31.84 9.02
CA GLU A 723 -5.03 31.10 10.26
C GLU A 723 -5.48 29.65 10.00
N VAL A 724 -4.89 28.65 10.68
CA VAL A 724 -5.38 27.26 10.54
C VAL A 724 -6.53 26.96 11.51
N PHE A 725 -6.29 27.09 12.82
CA PHE A 725 -7.26 26.77 13.87
C PHE A 725 -7.59 28.01 14.71
N GLU A 726 -8.86 28.43 14.70
CA GLU A 726 -9.41 29.39 15.64
C GLU A 726 -10.07 28.63 16.80
N LEU A 727 -9.54 28.81 18.01
CA LEU A 727 -9.87 27.96 19.16
C LEU A 727 -11.05 28.50 19.98
N GLY A 728 -11.21 29.83 20.04
CA GLY A 728 -12.27 30.50 20.80
C GLY A 728 -12.10 30.49 22.33
N GLU A 729 -12.78 31.41 23.02
CA GLU A 729 -12.86 31.44 24.49
C GLU A 729 -13.78 30.33 25.02
N ALA A 730 -13.62 29.94 26.29
CA ALA A 730 -14.46 28.92 26.92
C ALA A 730 -15.86 29.49 27.24
N GLU A 731 -16.90 28.65 27.19
CA GLU A 731 -18.25 29.07 27.60
C GLU A 731 -18.28 29.35 29.12
N GLU A 732 -18.62 30.58 29.50
CA GLU A 732 -18.75 30.97 30.91
C GLU A 732 -19.77 30.07 31.65
N GLY A 733 -19.29 29.24 32.57
CA GLY A 733 -20.13 28.43 33.46
C GLY A 733 -19.95 26.91 33.39
N ILE A 734 -18.99 26.39 32.60
CA ILE A 734 -18.65 24.95 32.59
C ILE A 734 -17.44 24.69 33.51
N ASN A 735 -17.51 23.64 34.35
CA ASN A 735 -16.39 23.23 35.22
C ASN A 735 -15.16 22.82 34.39
N GLU A 736 -13.99 23.35 34.77
CA GLU A 736 -12.66 23.05 34.18
C GLU A 736 -12.35 21.54 34.09
N GLU A 737 -12.81 20.73 35.06
CA GLU A 737 -12.62 19.26 35.05
C GLU A 737 -13.38 18.50 33.94
N LYS A 738 -14.23 19.16 33.15
CA LYS A 738 -15.06 18.53 32.11
C LYS A 738 -14.78 18.98 30.68
N GLU A 739 -13.79 19.83 30.46
CA GLU A 739 -13.47 20.31 29.12
C GLU A 739 -12.90 19.22 28.21
N LEU A 740 -13.37 19.19 26.96
CA LEU A 740 -12.86 18.31 25.91
C LEU A 740 -11.49 18.82 25.44
N ARG A 741 -10.45 18.00 25.60
CA ARG A 741 -9.11 18.28 25.08
C ARG A 741 -9.09 18.19 23.55
N LEU A 742 -9.10 19.36 22.90
CA LEU A 742 -9.15 19.47 21.44
C LEU A 742 -7.88 18.91 20.79
N LEU A 743 -8.02 18.39 19.57
CA LEU A 743 -6.94 17.84 18.74
C LEU A 743 -6.16 16.67 19.37
N SER A 744 -6.72 16.05 20.43
CA SER A 744 -6.09 14.95 21.16
C SER A 744 -5.93 13.65 20.37
N SER A 745 -6.61 13.53 19.23
CA SER A 745 -6.46 12.46 18.24
C SER A 745 -5.52 12.79 17.07
N LEU A 746 -5.04 14.04 16.94
CA LEU A 746 -4.27 14.49 15.77
C LEU A 746 -2.89 13.82 15.75
N THR A 747 -2.59 13.09 14.68
CA THR A 747 -1.34 12.32 14.50
C THR A 747 -0.38 12.93 13.48
N ARG A 748 -0.91 13.66 12.49
CA ARG A 748 -0.16 14.28 11.39
C ARG A 748 -0.69 15.69 11.11
N LEU A 749 0.21 16.65 10.96
CA LEU A 749 -0.09 18.00 10.50
C LEU A 749 0.97 18.43 9.48
N GLU A 750 0.55 18.76 8.26
CA GLU A 750 1.40 19.15 7.14
C GLU A 750 0.90 20.48 6.56
N LEU A 751 1.76 21.50 6.54
CA LEU A 751 1.42 22.85 6.07
C LEU A 751 2.48 23.30 5.06
N THR A 752 2.09 23.54 3.80
CA THR A 752 2.99 23.69 2.66
C THR A 752 2.62 24.91 1.79
N TRP A 753 3.57 25.79 1.49
CA TRP A 753 3.40 26.97 0.61
C TRP A 753 2.18 27.83 0.98
N LEU A 754 2.15 28.36 2.21
CA LEU A 754 1.08 29.22 2.73
C LEU A 754 1.67 30.61 3.04
N PRO A 755 1.78 31.50 2.03
CA PRO A 755 2.56 32.74 2.14
C PRO A 755 1.96 33.75 3.12
N GLU A 756 0.64 33.76 3.31
CA GLU A 756 -0.06 34.68 4.22
C GLU A 756 -0.23 34.14 5.65
N LEU A 757 0.19 32.90 5.95
CA LEU A 757 -0.09 32.26 7.24
C LEU A 757 0.65 32.93 8.40
N LYS A 758 -0.12 33.58 9.29
CA LYS A 758 0.37 34.34 10.46
C LYS A 758 0.50 33.45 11.69
N CYS A 759 -0.46 32.54 11.91
CA CYS A 759 -0.42 31.58 13.00
C CYS A 759 -1.14 30.26 12.67
N ILE A 760 -0.70 29.17 13.29
CA ILE A 760 -1.41 27.88 13.23
C ILE A 760 -2.57 27.87 14.24
N TRP A 761 -2.36 28.46 15.42
CA TRP A 761 -3.30 28.46 16.54
C TRP A 761 -3.67 29.90 16.92
N LYS A 762 -4.96 30.23 16.84
CA LYS A 762 -5.53 31.52 17.23
C LYS A 762 -6.43 31.36 18.46
N GLY A 763 -6.16 32.13 19.50
CA GLY A 763 -6.88 32.08 20.77
C GLY A 763 -6.24 31.16 21.83
N PRO A 764 -6.88 30.98 23.00
CA PRO A 764 -6.27 30.31 24.14
C PRO A 764 -5.95 28.84 23.90
N THR A 765 -4.69 28.44 24.12
CA THR A 765 -4.21 27.08 23.82
C THR A 765 -4.32 26.09 24.98
N ARG A 766 -4.67 26.54 26.20
CA ARG A 766 -4.79 25.70 27.42
C ARG A 766 -5.76 24.52 27.32
N HIS A 767 -6.73 24.57 26.39
CA HIS A 767 -7.72 23.52 26.15
C HIS A 767 -7.33 22.55 25.01
N VAL A 768 -6.17 22.74 24.38
CA VAL A 768 -5.66 21.93 23.26
C VAL A 768 -4.64 20.92 23.78
N SER A 769 -4.66 19.70 23.25
CA SER A 769 -3.68 18.67 23.57
C SER A 769 -3.23 17.97 22.30
N LEU A 770 -1.95 18.10 21.92
CA LEU A 770 -1.37 17.42 20.76
C LEU A 770 -0.72 16.08 21.15
N GLN A 771 -1.31 15.40 22.14
CA GLN A 771 -0.76 14.18 22.77
C GLN A 771 -0.55 13.00 21.83
N SER A 772 -1.22 12.98 20.67
CA SER A 772 -1.12 11.91 19.67
C SER A 772 -0.27 12.32 18.45
N LEU A 773 0.24 13.55 18.39
CA LEU A 773 0.93 14.06 17.21
C LEU A 773 2.29 13.36 17.06
N VAL A 774 2.49 12.68 15.94
CA VAL A 774 3.70 11.91 15.60
C VAL A 774 4.57 12.67 14.58
N HIS A 775 3.92 13.36 13.64
CA HIS A 775 4.56 14.02 12.50
C HIS A 775 4.05 15.46 12.33
N LEU A 776 4.98 16.41 12.26
CA LEU A 776 4.73 17.81 11.91
C LEU A 776 5.70 18.24 10.81
N GLU A 777 5.15 18.64 9.65
CA GLU A 777 5.90 19.19 8.52
C GLU A 777 5.38 20.58 8.15
N LEU A 778 6.28 21.56 8.09
CA LEU A 778 6.00 22.96 7.78
C LEU A 778 6.94 23.42 6.67
N LEU A 779 6.42 23.74 5.48
CA LEU A 779 7.18 24.12 4.29
C LEU A 779 6.66 25.46 3.73
N GLY A 780 7.53 26.44 3.51
CA GLY A 780 7.16 27.70 2.81
C GLY A 780 6.11 28.54 3.52
N LEU A 781 6.20 28.67 4.85
CA LEU A 781 5.26 29.45 5.68
C LEU A 781 5.89 30.82 6.02
N HIS A 782 5.76 31.77 5.11
CA HIS A 782 6.64 32.94 5.09
C HIS A 782 6.39 33.97 6.20
N LYS A 783 5.16 34.10 6.71
CA LYS A 783 4.76 35.03 7.79
C LYS A 783 4.61 34.38 9.17
N LEU A 784 4.90 33.08 9.30
CA LEU A 784 4.75 32.35 10.55
C LEU A 784 5.93 32.68 11.49
N THR A 785 5.66 33.31 12.63
CA THR A 785 6.70 33.81 13.54
C THR A 785 7.07 32.86 14.69
N PHE A 786 6.14 31.98 15.09
CA PHE A 786 6.31 30.91 16.09
C PHE A 786 5.41 29.71 15.77
N ILE A 787 5.68 28.54 16.35
CA ILE A 787 4.89 27.31 16.11
C ILE A 787 4.11 26.89 17.36
N PHE A 788 4.71 26.95 18.55
CA PHE A 788 4.10 26.46 19.79
C PHE A 788 4.02 27.53 20.88
N THR A 789 2.98 27.45 21.71
CA THR A 789 2.98 28.01 23.07
C THR A 789 3.64 27.01 24.04
N PRO A 790 4.05 27.42 25.25
CA PRO A 790 4.57 26.50 26.26
C PRO A 790 3.61 25.35 26.58
N HIS A 791 2.30 25.64 26.64
CA HIS A 791 1.24 24.64 26.86
C HIS A 791 1.17 23.59 25.74
N LEU A 792 1.20 24.02 24.47
CA LEU A 792 1.22 23.08 23.34
C LEU A 792 2.49 22.23 23.34
N ALA A 793 3.66 22.84 23.62
CA ALA A 793 4.94 22.14 23.67
C ALA A 793 4.96 21.03 24.74
N GLN A 794 4.35 21.26 25.91
CA GLN A 794 4.22 20.23 26.95
C GLN A 794 3.35 19.04 26.51
N SER A 795 2.38 19.24 25.63
CA SER A 795 1.48 18.17 25.18
C SER A 795 2.11 17.19 24.18
N LEU A 796 3.25 17.52 23.56
CA LEU A 796 3.85 16.79 22.42
C LEU A 796 4.65 15.54 22.82
N VAL A 797 4.05 14.69 23.65
CA VAL A 797 4.67 13.47 24.21
C VAL A 797 4.88 12.34 23.19
N HIS A 798 4.29 12.44 21.99
CA HIS A 798 4.41 11.44 20.92
C HIS A 798 5.13 11.91 19.65
N LEU A 799 5.57 13.17 19.59
CA LEU A 799 6.17 13.73 18.37
C LEU A 799 7.50 13.02 18.06
N GLU A 800 7.56 12.31 16.93
CA GLU A 800 8.78 11.61 16.48
C GLU A 800 9.55 12.39 15.41
N THR A 801 8.84 13.20 14.60
CA THR A 801 9.42 13.94 13.47
C THR A 801 8.92 15.38 13.44
N LEU A 802 9.85 16.33 13.45
CA LEU A 802 9.62 17.76 13.25
C LEU A 802 10.43 18.24 12.05
N GLN A 803 9.76 18.69 11.00
CA GLN A 803 10.37 19.21 9.77
C GLN A 803 9.87 20.63 9.48
N ILE A 804 10.81 21.55 9.26
CA ILE A 804 10.55 22.97 9.05
C ILE A 804 11.46 23.45 7.92
N HIS A 805 10.89 23.96 6.84
CA HIS A 805 11.58 24.22 5.58
C HIS A 805 11.12 25.55 4.97
N SER A 806 12.03 26.45 4.60
CA SER A 806 11.74 27.74 3.95
C SER A 806 10.74 28.66 4.69
N CYS A 807 10.66 28.58 6.02
CA CYS A 807 9.81 29.43 6.86
C CYS A 807 10.54 30.72 7.24
N SER A 808 10.47 31.73 6.37
CA SER A 808 11.39 32.87 6.40
C SER A 808 11.30 33.79 7.62
N GLU A 809 10.12 34.07 8.18
CA GLU A 809 9.95 34.95 9.36
C GLU A 809 9.95 34.22 10.71
N LEU A 810 10.14 32.89 10.71
CA LEU A 810 10.10 32.06 11.92
C LEU A 810 11.31 32.34 12.82
N LYS A 811 11.08 32.93 14.01
CA LYS A 811 12.15 33.34 14.94
C LYS A 811 12.47 32.31 16.01
N HIS A 812 11.44 31.65 16.53
CA HIS A 812 11.51 30.69 17.65
C HIS A 812 10.52 29.55 17.42
N LEU A 813 10.84 28.34 17.88
CA LEU A 813 9.86 27.23 17.87
C LEU A 813 8.76 27.44 18.92
N ILE A 814 9.15 27.86 20.13
CA ILE A 814 8.27 28.07 21.28
C ILE A 814 8.29 29.55 21.64
N ARG A 815 7.11 30.16 21.83
CA ARG A 815 6.98 31.56 22.26
C ARG A 815 7.32 31.70 23.76
N GLU A 816 8.11 32.70 24.13
CA GLU A 816 8.61 32.88 25.51
C GLU A 816 7.52 33.20 26.55
N LYS A 817 6.44 33.88 26.14
CA LYS A 817 5.33 34.30 27.01
C LYS A 817 4.01 34.09 26.28
N ASP A 818 3.05 33.43 26.92
CA ASP A 818 1.64 33.54 26.54
C ASP A 818 1.17 34.98 26.80
N ASP A 819 0.11 35.43 26.13
CA ASP A 819 -0.49 36.75 26.40
C ASP A 819 -1.26 36.78 27.74
N GLU A 820 -1.41 35.60 28.37
CA GLU A 820 -1.94 35.40 29.71
C GLU A 820 -0.79 35.38 30.74
N ARG A 821 -0.98 35.98 31.91
CA ARG A 821 0.07 36.18 32.95
C ARG A 821 0.34 34.91 33.77
N GLU A 822 0.59 33.79 33.10
CA GLU A 822 0.66 32.48 33.75
C GLU A 822 2.09 31.92 33.82
N ILE A 823 2.25 30.97 34.74
CA ILE A 823 3.55 30.42 35.14
C ILE A 823 4.01 29.41 34.07
N ILE A 824 5.25 29.57 33.59
CA ILE A 824 5.87 28.62 32.66
C ILE A 824 5.88 27.21 33.31
N PRO A 825 5.29 26.17 32.69
CA PRO A 825 5.23 24.84 33.29
C PRO A 825 6.62 24.26 33.57
N GLU A 826 6.79 23.63 34.75
CA GLU A 826 8.09 23.08 35.22
C GLU A 826 8.66 21.94 34.35
N SER A 827 7.92 21.45 33.34
CA SER A 827 8.35 20.38 32.44
C SER A 827 7.88 20.60 30.99
N LEU A 828 8.77 21.13 30.17
CA LEU A 828 8.66 21.20 28.70
C LEU A 828 9.49 20.05 28.09
N GLY A 829 8.96 19.33 27.10
CA GLY A 829 9.77 18.28 26.47
C GLY A 829 9.12 17.50 25.32
N PHE A 830 9.97 16.92 24.47
CA PHE A 830 9.60 16.14 23.29
C PHE A 830 10.18 14.71 23.41
N PRO A 831 9.68 13.88 24.36
CA PRO A 831 10.35 12.65 24.80
C PRO A 831 10.52 11.56 23.74
N LYS A 832 9.81 11.62 22.62
CA LYS A 832 9.90 10.65 21.50
C LYS A 832 10.53 11.23 20.23
N LEU A 833 11.02 12.47 20.24
CA LEU A 833 11.54 13.11 19.03
C LEU A 833 12.81 12.41 18.54
N LYS A 834 12.76 11.86 17.32
CA LYS A 834 13.87 11.16 16.64
C LYS A 834 14.51 12.04 15.57
N THR A 835 13.71 12.80 14.82
CA THR A 835 14.19 13.63 13.71
C THR A 835 13.79 15.09 13.89
N LEU A 836 14.79 15.97 13.87
CA LEU A 836 14.64 17.41 13.74
C LEU A 836 15.28 17.87 12.42
N SER A 837 14.49 18.53 11.57
CA SER A 837 14.93 19.15 10.31
C SER A 837 14.49 20.62 10.28
N ILE A 838 15.45 21.54 10.13
CA ILE A 838 15.22 22.99 9.97
C ILE A 838 16.08 23.47 8.80
N ILE A 839 15.44 23.86 7.69
CA ILE A 839 16.13 24.24 6.45
C ILE A 839 15.61 25.59 5.98
N ASP A 840 16.49 26.50 5.57
CA ASP A 840 16.11 27.77 4.90
C ASP A 840 15.20 28.67 5.76
N CYS A 841 15.39 28.63 7.09
CA CYS A 841 14.66 29.43 8.08
C CYS A 841 15.51 30.62 8.54
N ASP A 842 15.64 31.61 7.67
CA ASP A 842 16.66 32.65 7.74
C ASP A 842 16.61 33.56 8.99
N GLN A 843 15.42 33.85 9.51
CA GLN A 843 15.20 34.69 10.70
C GLN A 843 15.23 33.92 12.03
N MET A 844 15.43 32.60 12.01
CA MET A 844 15.45 31.82 13.24
C MET A 844 16.66 32.20 14.09
N GLU A 845 16.43 32.65 15.33
CA GLU A 845 17.51 33.01 16.26
C GLU A 845 17.87 31.85 17.19
N TYR A 846 16.86 31.09 17.62
CA TYR A 846 16.98 30.04 18.64
C TYR A 846 16.01 28.87 18.38
N VAL A 847 16.41 27.64 18.71
CA VAL A 847 15.60 26.43 18.48
C VAL A 847 14.88 25.96 19.76
N PHE A 848 15.63 25.60 20.81
CA PHE A 848 15.08 25.08 22.08
C PHE A 848 15.76 25.71 23.31
N PRO A 849 15.04 25.95 24.42
CA PRO A 849 15.67 26.29 25.68
C PRO A 849 16.44 25.08 26.24
N VAL A 850 17.51 25.31 27.01
CA VAL A 850 18.37 24.25 27.57
C VAL A 850 17.57 23.28 28.46
N SER A 851 16.55 23.77 29.18
CA SER A 851 15.61 22.97 29.98
C SER A 851 14.84 21.88 29.21
N VAL A 852 14.66 21.99 27.89
CA VAL A 852 14.03 20.94 27.06
C VAL A 852 14.99 19.78 26.78
N SER A 853 16.31 20.02 26.84
CA SER A 853 17.32 19.03 26.41
C SER A 853 17.28 17.66 27.15
N PRO A 854 16.95 17.54 28.45
CA PRO A 854 16.82 16.25 29.11
C PRO A 854 15.68 15.36 28.58
N SER A 855 14.73 15.93 27.81
CA SER A 855 13.68 15.16 27.15
C SER A 855 14.11 14.56 25.80
N LEU A 856 15.12 15.14 25.14
CA LEU A 856 15.50 14.82 23.76
C LEU A 856 16.44 13.61 23.63
N LEU A 857 16.38 12.66 24.56
CA LEU A 857 17.31 11.53 24.65
C LEU A 857 17.17 10.51 23.49
N ASN A 858 16.03 10.51 22.80
CA ASN A 858 15.72 9.65 21.65
C ASN A 858 16.06 10.27 20.29
N LEU A 859 16.69 11.45 20.26
CA LEU A 859 16.99 12.17 19.04
C LEU A 859 18.10 11.47 18.24
N GLU A 860 17.76 10.98 17.04
CA GLU A 860 18.64 10.21 16.15
C GLU A 860 19.27 11.07 15.05
N LYS A 861 18.55 12.11 14.59
CA LYS A 861 18.97 13.01 13.50
C LYS A 861 18.65 14.47 13.81
N ILE A 862 19.66 15.33 13.73
CA ILE A 862 19.52 16.79 13.64
C ILE A 862 20.01 17.23 12.26
N THR A 863 19.23 18.05 11.57
CA THR A 863 19.62 18.72 10.34
C THR A 863 19.18 20.17 10.41
N ILE A 864 20.13 21.10 10.51
CA ILE A 864 19.91 22.55 10.51
C ILE A 864 20.75 23.16 9.41
N SER A 865 20.13 23.85 8.45
CA SER A 865 20.82 24.38 7.27
C SER A 865 20.20 25.68 6.78
N TYR A 866 21.02 26.59 6.25
CA TYR A 866 20.59 27.88 5.71
C TYR A 866 19.79 28.74 6.73
N GLY A 867 20.20 28.74 8.00
CA GLY A 867 19.66 29.64 9.02
C GLY A 867 20.61 30.81 9.27
N ARG A 868 20.52 31.90 8.50
CA ARG A 868 21.53 32.99 8.57
C ARG A 868 21.62 33.70 9.92
N ASN A 869 20.51 33.89 10.63
CA ASN A 869 20.47 34.60 11.91
C ASN A 869 20.57 33.70 13.14
N LEU A 870 20.75 32.38 12.98
CA LEU A 870 20.78 31.44 14.09
C LEU A 870 21.97 31.73 15.01
N LYS A 871 21.68 31.99 16.28
CA LYS A 871 22.69 32.28 17.30
C LYS A 871 23.09 31.00 18.03
N GLN A 872 22.09 30.26 18.51
CA GLN A 872 22.28 29.03 19.30
C GLN A 872 21.16 28.03 19.00
N ILE A 873 21.51 26.74 18.89
CA ILE A 873 20.48 25.68 18.83
C ILE A 873 19.80 25.58 20.20
N PHE A 874 20.59 25.43 21.27
CA PHE A 874 20.14 25.45 22.66
C PHE A 874 20.48 26.78 23.34
N TYR A 875 19.49 27.47 23.91
CA TYR A 875 19.67 28.78 24.55
C TYR A 875 19.25 28.78 26.03
N SER A 876 19.78 29.72 26.81
CA SER A 876 19.42 29.90 28.22
C SER A 876 18.19 30.80 28.38
N GLY A 877 17.07 30.27 28.87
CA GLY A 877 15.82 30.98 29.12
C GLY A 877 15.60 31.42 30.57
N GLU A 878 14.56 32.23 30.80
CA GLU A 878 14.07 32.58 32.15
C GLU A 878 13.54 31.31 32.86
N GLY A 879 14.41 30.63 33.62
CA GLY A 879 14.09 29.39 34.33
C GLY A 879 15.23 28.37 34.44
N ASP A 880 16.28 28.50 33.62
CA ASP A 880 17.35 27.49 33.48
C ASP A 880 18.36 27.43 34.67
N ALA A 881 17.97 27.91 35.86
CA ALA A 881 18.79 27.93 37.09
C ALA A 881 19.18 26.54 37.65
N HIS A 882 18.73 25.44 37.00
CA HIS A 882 18.84 24.07 37.51
C HIS A 882 19.74 23.14 36.67
N THR A 883 20.30 23.59 35.54
CA THR A 883 21.27 22.79 34.77
C THR A 883 22.71 23.05 35.22
N SER A 884 23.05 22.55 36.42
CA SER A 884 24.30 22.88 37.14
C SER A 884 25.61 22.49 36.46
N ASP A 885 25.57 21.55 35.51
CA ASP A 885 26.76 20.80 35.10
C ASP A 885 27.32 21.22 33.72
N GLY A 886 26.63 22.08 32.96
CA GLY A 886 27.11 22.54 31.64
C GLY A 886 27.21 21.45 30.57
N VAL A 887 26.52 20.32 30.72
CA VAL A 887 26.56 19.19 29.79
C VAL A 887 25.16 18.89 29.25
N ILE A 888 25.04 18.84 27.93
CA ILE A 888 23.88 18.35 27.19
C ILE A 888 24.22 16.96 26.63
N ASN A 889 23.32 15.98 26.69
CA ASN A 889 23.61 14.60 26.31
C ASN A 889 22.61 14.07 25.29
N PHE A 890 23.09 13.60 24.13
CA PHE A 890 22.27 12.95 23.10
C PHE A 890 22.78 11.53 22.83
N PRO A 891 22.36 10.53 23.64
CA PRO A 891 22.91 9.19 23.59
C PRO A 891 22.55 8.42 22.31
N GLN A 892 21.52 8.85 21.56
CA GLN A 892 21.06 8.19 20.33
C GLN A 892 21.39 8.96 19.04
N LEU A 893 22.01 10.14 19.10
CA LEU A 893 22.23 10.97 17.91
C LEU A 893 23.26 10.32 16.98
N ARG A 894 22.82 9.93 15.78
CA ARG A 894 23.63 9.26 14.74
C ARG A 894 24.08 10.23 13.67
N LYS A 895 23.22 11.19 13.29
CA LYS A 895 23.50 12.19 12.24
C LYS A 895 23.31 13.61 12.76
N LEU A 896 24.37 14.42 12.64
CA LEU A 896 24.35 15.86 12.90
C LEU A 896 24.78 16.59 11.63
N SER A 897 23.88 17.41 11.08
CA SER A 897 24.13 18.26 9.92
C SER A 897 23.87 19.71 10.27
N LEU A 898 24.90 20.56 10.26
CA LEU A 898 24.84 21.98 10.63
C LEU A 898 25.44 22.83 9.50
N SER A 899 24.65 23.69 8.86
CA SER A 899 25.17 24.66 7.88
C SER A 899 24.61 26.05 8.12
N SER A 900 25.18 26.72 9.12
CA SER A 900 24.58 27.88 9.77
C SER A 900 25.61 28.87 10.34
N GLY A 901 26.47 29.42 9.49
CA GLY A 901 27.21 30.67 9.75
C GLY A 901 27.94 30.77 11.11
N ARG A 902 27.40 31.56 12.04
CA ARG A 902 28.01 31.83 13.36
C ARG A 902 27.24 31.18 14.52
N SER A 903 26.40 30.19 14.25
CA SER A 903 25.61 29.53 15.29
C SER A 903 26.46 28.61 16.16
N PHE A 904 26.21 28.63 17.46
CA PHE A 904 26.75 27.68 18.43
C PHE A 904 25.76 26.54 18.70
N PHE A 905 26.24 25.40 19.18
CA PHE A 905 25.35 24.29 19.55
C PHE A 905 24.59 24.62 20.84
N GLY A 906 25.27 25.19 21.83
CA GLY A 906 24.66 25.69 23.06
C GLY A 906 25.30 27.01 23.52
N PRO A 907 25.01 27.50 24.74
CA PRO A 907 25.75 28.61 25.33
C PRO A 907 27.25 28.26 25.46
N LYS A 908 28.16 29.23 25.39
CA LYS A 908 29.62 28.96 25.28
C LYS A 908 30.23 28.15 26.43
N ASN A 909 29.57 28.09 27.58
CA ASN A 909 29.94 27.27 28.75
C ASN A 909 29.31 25.87 28.77
N PHE A 910 28.56 25.47 27.72
CA PHE A 910 27.98 24.15 27.58
C PHE A 910 28.71 23.29 26.55
N THR A 911 28.73 21.98 26.82
CA THR A 911 29.24 20.94 25.91
C THR A 911 28.15 19.92 25.60
N ALA A 912 28.18 19.33 24.40
CA ALA A 912 27.23 18.34 23.91
C ALA A 912 27.92 16.98 23.77
N GLN A 913 27.51 15.99 24.58
CA GLN A 913 27.99 14.62 24.51
C GLN A 913 27.19 13.83 23.48
N LEU A 914 27.86 13.39 22.42
CA LEU A 914 27.30 12.73 21.24
C LEU A 914 27.94 11.33 21.01
N PRO A 915 27.82 10.38 21.96
CA PRO A 915 28.56 9.12 21.95
C PRO A 915 28.22 8.17 20.79
N SER A 916 27.06 8.34 20.18
CA SER A 916 26.55 7.49 19.08
C SER A 916 26.71 8.11 17.69
N LEU A 917 27.38 9.27 17.58
CA LEU A 917 27.48 10.01 16.32
C LEU A 917 28.30 9.24 15.29
N GLN A 918 27.72 9.04 14.10
CA GLN A 918 28.31 8.33 12.96
C GLN A 918 28.56 9.27 11.79
N GLU A 919 27.68 10.26 11.60
CA GLU A 919 27.66 11.17 10.47
C GLU A 919 27.70 12.62 10.94
N LEU A 920 28.77 13.34 10.59
CA LEU A 920 28.95 14.77 10.89
C LEU A 920 29.10 15.58 9.61
N TYR A 921 28.15 16.47 9.35
CA TYR A 921 28.12 17.37 8.21
C TYR A 921 28.17 18.82 8.73
N ILE A 922 29.18 19.61 8.38
CA ILE A 922 29.30 21.03 8.77
C ILE A 922 29.54 21.92 7.54
N GLY A 923 28.77 23.00 7.37
CA GLY A 923 28.83 23.87 6.19
C GLY A 923 28.84 25.37 6.49
N GLY A 924 29.77 26.12 5.89
CA GLY A 924 29.76 27.59 5.89
C GLY A 924 29.96 28.27 7.25
N HIS A 925 30.54 27.57 8.24
CA HIS A 925 30.74 28.14 9.58
C HIS A 925 31.99 29.03 9.66
N ASP A 926 31.86 30.24 10.23
CA ASP A 926 32.95 31.22 10.37
C ASP A 926 33.90 30.91 11.55
N GLU A 927 33.35 30.33 12.63
CA GLU A 927 34.02 30.00 13.90
C GLU A 927 33.99 28.48 14.14
N LEU A 928 34.40 27.68 13.13
CA LEU A 928 34.34 26.21 13.17
C LEU A 928 35.03 25.61 14.42
N GLY A 929 36.13 26.21 14.88
CA GLY A 929 36.86 25.73 16.04
C GLY A 929 36.05 25.75 17.33
N ASP A 930 35.40 26.88 17.65
CA ASP A 930 34.57 27.00 18.85
C ASP A 930 33.36 26.06 18.80
N LEU A 931 32.73 25.90 17.62
CA LEU A 931 31.62 24.96 17.44
C LEU A 931 32.07 23.52 17.68
N LEU A 932 33.18 23.09 17.06
CA LEU A 932 33.71 21.74 17.24
C LEU A 932 34.12 21.47 18.69
N ALA A 933 34.64 22.46 19.42
CA ALA A 933 35.01 22.33 20.83
C ALA A 933 33.80 22.13 21.78
N GLN A 934 32.59 22.59 21.39
CA GLN A 934 31.36 22.29 22.13
C GLN A 934 30.91 20.85 21.94
N LEU A 935 31.23 20.20 20.82
CA LEU A 935 30.80 18.84 20.51
C LEU A 935 31.82 17.84 21.08
N GLN A 936 31.38 16.80 21.80
CA GLN A 936 32.26 15.82 22.45
C GLN A 936 31.74 14.37 22.33
N GLY A 937 32.63 13.39 22.54
CA GLY A 937 32.26 11.97 22.64
C GLY A 937 32.25 11.16 21.33
N HIS A 938 32.68 11.73 20.20
CA HIS A 938 32.47 11.22 18.83
C HIS A 938 33.29 9.99 18.38
N THR A 939 33.62 9.06 19.27
CA THR A 939 34.52 7.92 18.95
C THR A 939 33.96 6.94 17.91
N ASN A 940 32.67 7.06 17.57
CA ASN A 940 31.96 6.22 16.60
C ASN A 940 31.80 6.82 15.19
N LEU A 941 32.39 7.99 14.91
CA LEU A 941 32.30 8.64 13.59
C LEU A 941 32.75 7.72 12.45
N ARG A 942 31.96 7.76 11.37
CA ARG A 942 32.14 7.04 10.10
C ARG A 942 32.34 7.99 8.92
N GLU A 943 31.62 9.10 8.91
CA GLU A 943 31.64 10.10 7.85
C GLU A 943 31.81 11.51 8.43
N ILE A 944 32.74 12.28 7.87
CA ILE A 944 32.94 13.70 8.19
C ILE A 944 32.93 14.48 6.87
N HIS A 945 31.99 15.40 6.74
CA HIS A 945 31.84 16.29 5.59
C HIS A 945 31.92 17.73 6.06
N ILE A 946 32.97 18.48 5.66
CA ILE A 946 33.16 19.86 6.10
C ILE A 946 33.39 20.77 4.89
N THR A 947 32.48 21.73 4.70
CA THR A 947 32.38 22.52 3.46
C THR A 947 32.38 24.03 3.75
N ASN A 948 33.19 24.81 3.02
CA ASN A 948 33.21 26.28 3.06
C ASN A 948 33.43 26.91 4.45
N CYS A 949 34.01 26.17 5.41
CA CYS A 949 34.21 26.62 6.78
C CYS A 949 35.52 27.40 6.99
N LYS A 950 35.56 28.20 8.06
CA LYS A 950 36.71 29.01 8.52
C LYS A 950 36.90 28.83 10.03
N GLY A 951 38.04 29.30 10.54
CA GLY A 951 38.28 29.41 11.99
C GLY A 951 38.97 28.21 12.64
N ALA A 952 39.08 27.06 11.96
CA ALA A 952 39.96 25.96 12.36
C ALA A 952 41.26 25.98 11.54
N GLN A 953 42.41 25.79 12.20
CA GLN A 953 43.70 25.54 11.53
C GLN A 953 44.04 24.05 11.50
N GLU A 954 43.72 23.33 12.57
CA GLU A 954 43.91 21.89 12.73
C GLU A 954 42.58 21.23 13.08
N LEU A 955 42.01 20.45 12.17
CA LEU A 955 40.62 20.02 12.27
C LEU A 955 40.41 18.99 13.40
N MET A 956 41.22 17.94 13.40
CA MET A 956 41.07 16.84 14.36
C MET A 956 41.69 17.13 15.73
N GLN A 957 42.61 18.09 15.84
CA GLN A 957 43.15 18.55 17.14
C GLN A 957 42.06 19.23 17.99
N ILE A 958 41.12 19.93 17.33
CA ILE A 958 39.99 20.57 18.01
C ILE A 958 38.93 19.54 18.42
N LEU A 959 38.63 18.59 17.52
CA LEU A 959 37.72 17.45 17.81
C LEU A 959 38.26 16.49 18.87
N SER A 960 39.57 16.48 19.14
CA SER A 960 40.20 15.60 20.15
C SER A 960 40.26 16.19 21.55
N GLY A 961 40.16 17.51 21.70
CA GLY A 961 40.55 18.19 22.93
C GLY A 961 42.04 17.98 23.27
N SER A 962 42.41 18.20 24.53
CA SER A 962 43.81 18.24 24.99
C SER A 962 44.49 16.88 25.20
N ASP A 963 43.75 15.76 25.17
CA ASP A 963 44.30 14.41 25.45
C ASP A 963 44.74 13.66 24.18
N LEU A 964 45.83 14.15 23.59
CA LEU A 964 46.44 13.65 22.35
C LEU A 964 46.88 12.17 22.37
N GLN A 965 46.86 11.48 23.52
CA GLN A 965 47.37 10.10 23.67
C GLN A 965 46.32 8.99 23.56
N SER A 966 45.02 9.32 23.46
CA SER A 966 43.93 8.32 23.42
C SER A 966 43.30 8.09 22.03
N LEU A 967 43.82 8.77 21.00
CA LEU A 967 43.13 9.01 19.74
C LEU A 967 43.17 7.84 18.75
N CYS A 968 41.99 7.26 18.51
CA CYS A 968 41.67 6.50 17.31
C CYS A 968 40.24 6.88 16.88
N PHE A 969 40.02 7.03 15.57
CA PHE A 969 38.67 6.97 14.99
C PHE A 969 38.55 5.62 14.26
N PRO A 970 38.35 4.50 14.99
CA PRO A 970 38.46 3.14 14.45
C PRO A 970 37.36 2.80 13.42
N ASN A 971 36.36 3.67 13.28
CA ASN A 971 35.21 3.51 12.41
C ASN A 971 35.15 4.53 11.26
N LEU A 972 36.08 5.49 11.17
CA LEU A 972 36.05 6.54 10.15
C LEU A 972 36.41 5.96 8.78
N CYS A 973 35.44 5.98 7.86
CA CYS A 973 35.53 5.43 6.51
C CYS A 973 35.68 6.51 5.44
N LYS A 974 34.99 7.64 5.61
CA LYS A 974 34.98 8.75 4.65
C LYS A 974 35.26 10.10 5.32
N VAL A 975 36.14 10.88 4.69
CA VAL A 975 36.36 12.30 5.02
C VAL A 975 36.31 13.11 3.72
N GLU A 976 35.49 14.14 3.70
CA GLU A 976 35.27 15.01 2.54
C GLU A 976 35.37 16.47 2.98
N ILE A 977 36.32 17.21 2.39
CA ILE A 977 36.66 18.58 2.80
C ILE A 977 36.66 19.46 1.56
N ASN A 978 35.80 20.47 1.52
CA ASN A 978 35.69 21.35 0.36
C ASN A 978 35.71 22.83 0.80
N GLY A 979 36.42 23.71 0.08
CA GLY A 979 36.37 25.16 0.30
C GLY A 979 36.98 25.67 1.63
N CYS A 980 37.66 24.82 2.41
CA CYS A 980 38.07 25.10 3.79
C CYS A 980 39.43 25.83 3.86
N ASN A 981 39.48 27.02 3.28
CA ASN A 981 40.70 27.79 2.97
C ASN A 981 41.54 28.31 4.16
N LYS A 982 41.21 27.98 5.41
CA LYS A 982 42.06 28.27 6.59
C LYS A 982 42.69 27.04 7.23
N LEU A 983 42.33 25.84 6.76
CA LEU A 983 42.89 24.60 7.28
C LEU A 983 44.35 24.45 6.86
N ARG A 984 45.23 24.12 7.80
CA ARG A 984 46.65 23.81 7.54
C ARG A 984 46.90 22.31 7.52
N SER A 985 46.22 21.57 8.41
CA SER A 985 46.26 20.11 8.48
C SER A 985 44.90 19.53 8.87
N LEU A 986 44.65 18.27 8.48
CA LEU A 986 43.44 17.54 8.87
C LEU A 986 43.68 16.75 10.16
N PHE A 987 44.78 16.00 10.21
CA PHE A 987 45.13 15.08 11.29
C PHE A 987 46.52 15.41 11.87
N PRO A 988 46.74 15.29 13.19
CA PRO A 988 48.09 15.15 13.75
C PRO A 988 48.78 13.90 13.20
N VAL A 989 50.10 13.94 12.96
CA VAL A 989 50.88 12.74 12.55
C VAL A 989 50.72 11.57 13.52
N ALA A 990 50.55 11.83 14.82
CA ALA A 990 50.27 10.80 15.83
C ALA A 990 49.01 9.96 15.55
N MET A 991 48.03 10.50 14.82
CA MET A 991 46.77 9.80 14.49
C MET A 991 46.87 8.88 13.26
N ALA A 992 48.00 8.84 12.56
CA ALA A 992 48.19 8.04 11.34
C ALA A 992 47.79 6.56 11.49
N SER A 993 48.11 5.93 12.62
CA SER A 993 47.76 4.54 12.92
C SER A 993 46.34 4.35 13.48
N GLY A 994 45.63 5.43 13.77
CA GLY A 994 44.31 5.44 14.41
C GLY A 994 43.12 5.46 13.44
N LEU A 995 43.37 5.33 12.12
CA LEU A 995 42.39 5.43 11.03
C LEU A 995 42.30 4.13 10.18
N PRO A 996 42.09 2.94 10.78
CA PRO A 996 42.24 1.65 10.09
C PRO A 996 41.19 1.35 9.01
N LYS A 997 40.10 2.12 8.94
CA LYS A 997 38.98 1.92 8.00
C LYS A 997 38.84 3.04 6.95
N LEU A 998 39.75 4.01 6.90
CA LEU A 998 39.62 5.13 5.98
C LEU A 998 39.79 4.63 4.53
N GLU A 999 38.71 4.69 3.77
CA GLU A 999 38.58 4.22 2.38
C GLU A 999 38.60 5.37 1.37
N SER A 1000 37.99 6.51 1.77
CA SER A 1000 37.83 7.70 0.94
C SER A 1000 38.29 8.94 1.70
N LEU A 1001 39.25 9.67 1.12
CA LEU A 1001 39.65 11.01 1.54
C LEU A 1001 39.62 11.92 0.32
N ASP A 1002 38.67 12.85 0.29
CA ASP A 1002 38.51 13.83 -0.78
C ASP A 1002 38.73 15.24 -0.20
N VAL A 1003 39.62 16.02 -0.81
CA VAL A 1003 39.97 17.36 -0.35
C VAL A 1003 40.09 18.31 -1.54
N GLN A 1004 39.14 19.24 -1.63
CA GLN A 1004 38.97 20.17 -2.74
C GLN A 1004 39.01 21.62 -2.23
N ASP A 1005 39.41 22.56 -3.08
CA ASP A 1005 39.35 24.02 -2.88
C ASP A 1005 39.84 24.52 -1.50
N SER A 1006 40.88 23.89 -0.95
CA SER A 1006 41.41 24.15 0.40
C SER A 1006 42.83 24.71 0.34
N SER A 1007 42.96 25.97 -0.09
CA SER A 1007 44.20 26.57 -0.60
C SER A 1007 45.34 26.78 0.41
N GLN A 1008 45.10 26.63 1.71
CA GLN A 1008 46.12 26.77 2.78
C GLN A 1008 46.55 25.43 3.39
N LEU A 1009 46.02 24.31 2.89
CA LEU A 1009 46.36 22.99 3.39
C LEU A 1009 47.81 22.64 3.04
N LEU A 1010 48.66 22.51 4.05
CA LEU A 1010 50.08 22.17 3.91
C LEU A 1010 50.29 20.66 3.80
N GLY A 1011 49.36 19.87 4.34
CA GLY A 1011 49.32 18.42 4.22
C GLY A 1011 48.12 17.81 4.93
N VAL A 1012 47.77 16.57 4.57
CA VAL A 1012 46.71 15.81 5.27
C VAL A 1012 47.10 15.57 6.73
N PHE A 1013 48.39 15.31 6.99
CA PHE A 1013 48.94 15.12 8.33
C PHE A 1013 49.90 16.27 8.69
N GLY A 1014 49.68 16.91 9.84
CA GLY A 1014 50.51 18.02 10.36
C GLY A 1014 51.68 17.53 11.20
N GLN A 1015 52.84 18.18 11.06
CA GLN A 1015 54.00 17.97 11.93
C GLN A 1015 53.80 18.72 13.26
N ASP A 1016 54.11 18.08 14.38
CA ASP A 1016 54.15 18.73 15.68
C ASP A 1016 55.31 19.76 15.71
N ASP A 1017 55.03 21.02 16.07
CA ASP A 1017 56.02 22.11 16.11
C ASP A 1017 57.12 21.93 17.19
N ASP A 1018 57.03 20.90 18.05
CA ASP A 1018 57.92 20.63 19.19
C ASP A 1018 58.53 19.21 19.19
N ALA A 1019 59.06 18.74 18.05
CA ALA A 1019 59.89 17.52 18.00
C ALA A 1019 61.14 17.65 17.09
N SER A 1020 62.31 17.38 17.67
CA SER A 1020 63.63 17.49 17.04
C SER A 1020 63.79 16.70 15.72
N PRO A 1021 64.64 17.15 14.77
CA PRO A 1021 64.80 16.52 13.47
C PRO A 1021 65.57 15.20 13.54
N VAL A 1022 64.86 14.12 13.83
CA VAL A 1022 65.33 12.75 13.58
C VAL A 1022 64.49 12.17 12.45
N ASN A 1023 64.99 12.28 11.22
CA ASN A 1023 64.44 11.61 10.05
C ASN A 1023 64.46 10.09 10.27
N VAL A 1024 63.36 9.56 10.79
CA VAL A 1024 62.95 8.18 10.52
C VAL A 1024 61.80 8.28 9.53
N GLU A 1025 62.04 7.85 8.29
CA GLU A 1025 60.98 7.63 7.30
C GLU A 1025 60.06 6.49 7.80
N LYS A 1026 59.13 6.83 8.69
CA LYS A 1026 58.00 5.95 9.02
C LYS A 1026 57.07 5.95 7.82
N GLN A 1027 57.18 4.91 7.01
CA GLN A 1027 56.26 4.65 5.92
C GLN A 1027 54.83 4.52 6.47
N MET A 1028 54.02 5.56 6.29
CA MET A 1028 52.62 5.55 6.69
C MET A 1028 51.80 4.72 5.70
N VAL A 1029 51.10 3.72 6.21
CA VAL A 1029 50.27 2.81 5.41
C VAL A 1029 48.82 2.97 5.84
N LEU A 1030 47.99 3.54 4.95
CA LEU A 1030 46.53 3.55 5.07
C LEU A 1030 45.99 2.42 4.16
N PRO A 1031 45.66 1.24 4.70
CA PRO A 1031 45.56 0.01 3.91
C PRO A 1031 44.38 -0.05 2.94
N ASN A 1032 43.33 0.76 3.17
CA ASN A 1032 42.10 0.74 2.38
C ASN A 1032 41.90 2.02 1.54
N LEU A 1033 42.81 3.00 1.62
CA LEU A 1033 42.62 4.29 0.98
C LEU A 1033 42.86 4.19 -0.53
N SER A 1034 41.79 4.33 -1.31
CA SER A 1034 41.90 4.38 -2.77
C SER A 1034 42.24 5.79 -3.25
N PHE A 1035 43.30 5.91 -4.06
CA PHE A 1035 43.63 7.17 -4.74
C PHE A 1035 42.85 7.24 -6.07
N PRO A 1036 42.15 8.35 -6.37
CA PRO A 1036 41.71 8.61 -7.73
C PRO A 1036 42.93 8.67 -8.67
N GLU A 1037 42.86 8.04 -9.84
CA GLU A 1037 43.82 8.32 -10.90
C GLU A 1037 43.73 9.81 -11.26
N ALA A 1038 44.88 10.48 -11.31
CA ALA A 1038 44.93 11.92 -11.49
C ALA A 1038 44.35 12.37 -12.84
N ILE A 1039 43.59 13.47 -12.81
CA ILE A 1039 43.22 14.30 -13.97
C ILE A 1039 43.75 15.71 -13.71
#